data_AF-A0A5M6ACB1-F1
#
_entry.id   AF-A0A5M6ACB1-F1
#
_cell.length_a   1.000
_cell.length_b   1.000
_cell.length_c   1.000
_cell.angle_alpha   90.00
_cell.angle_beta   90.00
_cell.angle_gamma   90.00
#
_symmetry.space_group_name_H-M   'P 1'
#
loop_
_entity.id
_entity.type
_entity.pdbx_description
1 polymer ?
#
loop_
_entity_poly.entity_id
_entity_poly.type
_entity_poly.pdbx_seq_one_letter_code
_entity_poly.pdbx_strand_id
1 'polypeptide(L)'
;MKLKYLALSVCAAALMSCNSDKPVAAAPTLTNILGDKFLVGVAINSEQAAGRDTSAVNVVRRHFNSIVAENCMKSEVIHPEEDRYDFSLADEFVKFGEDNGMFIIGHCLVWHSQLSPWFCVDAEGKNVSPEVLKERLKSHIHTIVGRYKGRIKGWDVVNEAIEGDGSYRKSKFYEILGEEYIPLAFQYAHEADPEAELYYNDYGMHEPGRRDAVVRMVNSLKEKGLRIDAIGMQGHMGLDYPSIGEYETSLLAFASTGAKVMITEWDMSALPTVNRGANIADKVAFEKALNPYPEALPDSVSNLWNARMKSFMELFIKHSDVITRVTAWGVSDGDSWKNDWPVPGRREYPLLFDRNYQPKPFLKEILEPKKAVFDEFTYTVAPKDTDKATDQVTTPGTLNPVLPGCYPDPSICRVGNDYYMVNSSFAFYPGVPIWHSTDLTNWEQLGYVLNRPSQLPMYDGLRISGGIYAPDIKYNPHNGLFYLITTAVDGGGNFFVTTDDPKKGNWSDPTFLPEVGGIDPGFLFDEDGKAYIVNNDGPAGKPEYDGHRAIWIREFDWKNGCTVGKQKMIIDGGVDKTQHPSWIEGPHLYHINGTYYLMAAEGGTGPNHSEVIFTSASPFGPFKPCAINPILTQRGLPGDRPNPVTCVGHADLVETPDGDWYAVFLGVRPYRNGHDVMGRETFMLPVTWKENQPIILPEGDVITYTADRSYGPAPLWTANGLAKEAFFIRTPLVPCYDINSKGQLEMTASSTDLNQKRQPAAIGRWINNWTFTAQTGLDFVPQQPKDFAGIICFHDDNCYIRFGKTLDQDGKPVMLLETYSHGRLCSQANSPLTRTDEKVYLKVEGDNAVNYTFSYSTSPKGNWTQVGDPASADLISTQTAGGFTGTMVGIYATGGY
;
A
#
# COMPACT_ATOMS: atom_id res chain seq x y z
N MET A 1 88.59 -35.07 6.37
CA MET A 1 88.70 -36.11 7.42
C MET A 1 87.59 -35.88 8.45
N LYS A 2 86.65 -36.83 8.55
CA LYS A 2 85.67 -37.09 9.66
C LYS A 2 84.64 -35.98 9.99
N LEU A 3 83.32 -36.21 9.84
CA LEU A 3 82.36 -36.94 10.72
C LEU A 3 82.25 -36.29 12.12
N LYS A 4 81.09 -35.93 12.73
CA LYS A 4 79.75 -36.59 12.90
C LYS A 4 78.67 -35.53 13.26
N TYR A 5 77.43 -35.52 12.72
CA TYR A 5 76.17 -36.21 13.12
C TYR A 5 75.80 -36.08 14.63
N LEU A 6 74.57 -35.76 15.09
CA LEU A 6 73.26 -36.37 14.74
C LEU A 6 72.02 -35.62 15.36
N ALA A 7 70.94 -35.55 14.56
CA ALA A 7 69.49 -35.60 14.84
C ALA A 7 68.75 -34.59 15.75
N LEU A 8 67.65 -34.00 15.21
CA LEU A 8 66.30 -34.54 15.45
C LEU A 8 65.25 -34.04 14.41
N SER A 9 64.56 -35.01 13.82
CA SER A 9 63.12 -35.08 13.44
C SER A 9 62.50 -34.10 12.43
N VAL A 10 62.26 -34.64 11.23
CA VAL A 10 61.32 -34.16 10.21
C VAL A 10 59.94 -34.78 10.48
N CYS A 11 58.90 -33.96 10.58
CA CYS A 11 57.51 -34.37 10.34
C CYS A 11 56.98 -33.54 9.16
N ALA A 12 56.79 -34.20 8.02
CA ALA A 12 56.09 -33.65 6.87
C ALA A 12 54.58 -33.84 7.06
N ALA A 13 53.83 -32.75 7.15
CA ALA A 13 52.38 -32.76 6.97
C ALA A 13 52.07 -32.20 5.58
N ALA A 14 51.67 -33.08 4.67
CA ALA A 14 51.12 -32.71 3.37
C ALA A 14 49.70 -32.15 3.59
N LEU A 15 49.53 -30.84 3.39
CA LEU A 15 48.21 -30.23 3.25
C LEU A 15 47.79 -30.39 1.78
N MET A 16 46.93 -31.38 1.53
CA MET A 16 46.09 -31.42 0.33
C MET A 16 45.10 -30.26 0.41
N SER A 17 45.36 -29.19 -0.33
CA SER A 17 44.36 -28.16 -0.62
C SER A 17 43.38 -28.75 -1.63
N CYS A 18 42.22 -29.19 -1.15
CA CYS A 18 41.08 -29.45 -2.02
C CYS A 18 40.58 -28.09 -2.55
N ASN A 19 41.00 -27.75 -3.78
CA ASN A 19 40.41 -26.67 -4.56
C ASN A 19 38.95 -27.03 -4.87
N SER A 20 38.01 -26.48 -4.12
CA SER A 20 36.61 -26.44 -4.54
C SER A 20 36.42 -25.25 -5.47
N ASP A 21 36.80 -25.41 -6.74
CA ASP A 21 36.47 -24.48 -7.83
C ASP A 21 34.97 -24.61 -8.18
N LYS A 22 34.11 -24.19 -7.24
CA LYS A 22 32.77 -23.73 -7.61
C LYS A 22 32.92 -22.26 -8.02
N PRO A 23 32.53 -21.85 -9.24
CA PRO A 23 32.52 -20.43 -9.58
C PRO A 23 31.62 -19.73 -8.56
N VAL A 24 32.20 -18.78 -7.82
CA VAL A 24 31.42 -17.87 -6.97
C VAL A 24 30.52 -17.11 -7.93
N ALA A 25 29.20 -17.32 -7.81
CA ALA A 25 28.24 -16.59 -8.62
C ALA A 25 28.51 -15.08 -8.45
N ALA A 26 28.55 -14.34 -9.56
CA ALA A 26 28.73 -12.90 -9.51
C ALA A 26 27.59 -12.29 -8.67
N ALA A 27 27.94 -11.44 -7.70
CA ALA A 27 26.94 -10.84 -6.84
C ALA A 27 25.96 -9.99 -7.66
N PRO A 28 24.65 -10.06 -7.36
CA PRO A 28 23.58 -9.50 -8.16
C PRO A 28 23.74 -7.98 -8.39
N THR A 29 23.16 -7.50 -9.49
CA THR A 29 23.22 -6.09 -9.92
C THR A 29 21.81 -5.54 -10.11
N LEU A 30 21.66 -4.21 -10.16
CA LEU A 30 20.33 -3.62 -10.39
C LEU A 30 19.83 -3.94 -11.80
N THR A 31 20.72 -3.98 -12.79
CA THR A 31 20.39 -4.40 -14.16
C THR A 31 19.89 -5.84 -14.24
N ASN A 32 20.43 -6.76 -13.44
CA ASN A 32 19.94 -8.14 -13.39
C ASN A 32 18.52 -8.27 -12.82
N ILE A 33 18.10 -7.34 -11.96
CA ILE A 33 16.84 -7.41 -11.20
C ILE A 33 15.74 -6.53 -11.80
N LEU A 34 16.11 -5.37 -12.35
CA LEU A 34 15.20 -4.33 -12.83
C LEU A 34 15.31 -4.08 -14.33
N GLY A 35 16.31 -4.64 -15.01
CA GLY A 35 16.59 -4.34 -16.42
C GLY A 35 15.53 -4.86 -17.40
N ASP A 36 14.70 -5.82 -16.98
CA ASP A 36 13.51 -6.28 -17.71
C ASP A 36 12.28 -5.37 -17.49
N LYS A 37 12.33 -4.48 -16.48
CA LYS A 37 11.26 -3.56 -16.10
C LYS A 37 11.45 -2.19 -16.74
N PHE A 38 12.64 -1.61 -16.57
CA PHE A 38 12.99 -0.30 -17.11
C PHE A 38 14.51 -0.14 -17.22
N LEU A 39 14.96 0.87 -17.97
CA LEU A 39 16.36 1.27 -17.96
C LEU A 39 16.74 1.79 -16.57
N VAL A 40 17.84 1.25 -16.02
CA VAL A 40 18.41 1.65 -14.73
C VAL A 40 19.48 2.70 -15.02
N GLY A 41 19.11 3.95 -14.79
CA GLY A 41 19.89 5.15 -15.14
C GLY A 41 20.65 5.76 -13.98
N VAL A 42 21.72 6.49 -14.29
CA VAL A 42 22.45 7.33 -13.33
C VAL A 42 22.98 8.60 -13.99
N ALA A 43 22.86 9.73 -13.30
CA ALA A 43 23.54 10.96 -13.67
C ALA A 43 25.01 10.89 -13.26
N ILE A 44 25.92 11.16 -14.20
CA ILE A 44 27.36 11.15 -13.95
C ILE A 44 27.98 12.52 -14.24
N ASN A 45 28.93 12.90 -13.40
CA ASN A 45 29.68 14.14 -13.56
C ASN A 45 30.93 13.94 -14.44
N SER A 46 31.64 15.03 -14.72
CA SER A 46 32.82 15.03 -15.60
C SER A 46 34.00 14.20 -15.07
N GLU A 47 34.19 14.11 -13.75
CA GLU A 47 35.26 13.29 -13.16
C GLU A 47 35.01 11.80 -13.36
N GLN A 48 33.75 11.40 -13.26
CA GLN A 48 33.28 10.03 -13.45
C GLN A 48 33.30 9.65 -14.93
N ALA A 49 32.79 10.52 -15.81
CA ALA A 49 32.83 10.34 -17.26
C ALA A 49 34.25 10.18 -17.81
N ALA A 50 35.21 10.95 -17.28
CA ALA A 50 36.61 10.87 -17.65
C ALA A 50 37.36 9.67 -17.03
N GLY A 51 36.70 8.88 -16.18
CA GLY A 51 37.31 7.71 -15.53
C GLY A 51 38.25 8.03 -14.36
N ARG A 52 38.24 9.27 -13.84
CA ARG A 52 39.11 9.70 -12.74
C ARG A 52 38.61 9.19 -11.38
N ASP A 53 37.30 9.16 -11.19
CA ASP A 53 36.68 8.49 -10.03
C ASP A 53 36.47 7.00 -10.29
N THR A 54 37.49 6.21 -9.97
CA THR A 54 37.47 4.76 -10.23
C THR A 54 36.42 4.01 -9.40
N SER A 55 36.08 4.49 -8.21
CA SER A 55 35.08 3.86 -7.34
C SER A 55 33.67 4.08 -7.90
N ALA A 56 33.33 5.32 -8.27
CA ALA A 56 32.06 5.64 -8.89
C ALA A 56 31.90 4.89 -10.22
N VAL A 57 32.93 4.86 -11.06
CA VAL A 57 32.91 4.14 -12.35
C VAL A 57 32.63 2.64 -12.17
N ASN A 58 33.17 2.02 -11.12
CA ASN A 58 32.89 0.61 -10.82
C ASN A 58 31.42 0.39 -10.46
N VAL A 59 30.82 1.28 -9.69
CA VAL A 59 29.37 1.24 -9.38
C VAL A 59 28.55 1.43 -10.64
N VAL A 60 28.87 2.45 -11.45
CA VAL A 60 28.18 2.77 -12.71
C VAL A 60 28.16 1.57 -13.65
N ARG A 61 29.33 0.99 -13.94
CA ARG A 61 29.48 -0.19 -14.81
C ARG A 61 28.75 -1.43 -14.30
N ARG A 62 28.69 -1.58 -12.98
CA ARG A 62 28.11 -2.77 -12.37
C ARG A 62 26.58 -2.71 -12.32
N HIS A 63 26.01 -1.56 -11.98
CA HIS A 63 24.59 -1.47 -11.62
C HIS A 63 23.71 -0.77 -12.66
N PHE A 64 24.28 -0.05 -13.64
CA PHE A 64 23.48 0.81 -14.53
C PHE A 64 23.68 0.46 -16.00
N ASN A 65 22.60 0.60 -16.78
CA ASN A 65 22.61 0.39 -18.24
C ASN A 65 22.21 1.67 -19.01
N SER A 66 21.96 2.77 -18.31
CA SER A 66 21.72 4.09 -18.90
C SER A 66 22.47 5.18 -18.12
N ILE A 67 22.92 6.21 -18.83
CA ILE A 67 23.57 7.38 -18.23
C ILE A 67 22.98 8.67 -18.77
N VAL A 68 22.94 9.69 -17.92
CA VAL A 68 22.57 11.06 -18.30
C VAL A 68 23.68 12.03 -17.93
N ALA A 69 23.91 13.02 -18.78
CA ALA A 69 24.88 14.08 -18.51
C ALA A 69 24.37 14.96 -17.36
N GLU A 70 25.12 15.08 -16.27
CA GLU A 70 24.71 15.96 -15.17
C GLU A 70 24.84 17.44 -15.59
N ASN A 71 26.07 17.94 -15.72
CA ASN A 71 26.35 19.35 -16.02
C ASN A 71 27.05 19.60 -17.37
N CYS A 72 27.77 18.62 -17.92
CA CYS A 72 28.69 18.85 -19.04
C CYS A 72 28.01 19.24 -20.37
N MET A 73 26.70 19.04 -20.49
CA MET A 73 25.90 19.38 -21.67
C MET A 73 24.95 20.57 -21.45
N LYS A 74 25.01 21.24 -20.30
CA LYS A 74 24.25 22.48 -20.05
C LYS A 74 24.77 23.60 -20.94
N SER A 75 23.90 24.52 -21.36
CA SER A 75 24.25 25.60 -22.29
C SER A 75 25.49 26.37 -21.86
N GLU A 76 25.59 26.78 -20.60
CA GLU A 76 26.73 27.56 -20.10
C GLU A 76 28.08 26.83 -20.20
N VAL A 77 28.07 25.49 -20.29
CA VAL A 77 29.26 24.65 -20.42
C VAL A 77 29.54 24.34 -21.89
N ILE A 78 28.56 23.84 -22.63
CA ILE A 78 28.75 23.35 -24.00
C ILE A 78 28.71 24.47 -25.05
N HIS A 79 28.02 25.57 -24.78
CA HIS A 79 27.87 26.74 -25.66
C HIS A 79 28.07 28.07 -24.90
N PRO A 80 29.24 28.28 -24.29
CA PRO A 80 29.48 29.38 -23.34
C PRO A 80 29.47 30.78 -23.99
N GLU A 81 29.79 30.88 -25.29
CA GLU A 81 29.85 32.13 -26.05
C GLU A 81 29.20 31.94 -27.43
N GLU A 82 28.70 33.02 -28.05
CA GLU A 82 27.86 32.97 -29.26
C GLU A 82 28.48 32.19 -30.43
N ASP A 83 29.79 32.33 -30.62
CA ASP A 83 30.53 31.67 -31.70
C ASP A 83 31.46 30.55 -31.19
N ARG A 84 31.30 30.08 -29.93
CA ARG A 84 32.19 29.07 -29.32
C ARG A 84 31.41 27.94 -28.64
N TYR A 85 31.64 26.72 -29.13
CA TYR A 85 31.26 25.48 -28.45
C TYR A 85 32.47 24.82 -27.79
N ASP A 86 32.26 24.21 -26.62
CA ASP A 86 33.22 23.32 -25.96
C ASP A 86 32.61 21.92 -25.80
N PHE A 87 33.04 21.00 -26.65
CA PHE A 87 32.55 19.62 -26.64
C PHE A 87 33.43 18.66 -25.84
N SER A 88 34.51 19.13 -25.22
CA SER A 88 35.51 18.24 -24.59
C SER A 88 34.91 17.29 -23.56
N LEU A 89 34.19 17.83 -22.59
CA LEU A 89 33.54 17.06 -21.53
C LEU A 89 32.35 16.23 -22.04
N ALA A 90 31.59 16.78 -22.98
CA ALA A 90 30.45 16.08 -23.59
C ALA A 90 30.91 14.88 -24.44
N ASP A 91 32.03 14.99 -25.15
CA ASP A 91 32.64 13.90 -25.91
C ASP A 91 33.18 12.80 -24.99
N GLU A 92 33.80 13.16 -23.84
CA GLU A 92 34.21 12.19 -22.81
C GLU A 92 33.01 11.42 -22.25
N PHE A 93 31.91 12.11 -21.94
CA PHE A 93 30.67 11.48 -21.47
C PHE A 93 30.06 10.52 -22.49
N VAL A 94 29.92 10.94 -23.76
CA VAL A 94 29.36 10.06 -24.80
C VAL A 94 30.28 8.87 -25.04
N LYS A 95 31.59 9.09 -25.08
CA LYS A 95 32.57 8.01 -25.20
C LYS A 95 32.47 7.01 -24.06
N PHE A 96 32.32 7.48 -22.81
CA PHE A 96 32.12 6.59 -21.67
C PHE A 96 30.86 5.73 -21.85
N GLY A 97 29.75 6.31 -22.27
CA GLY A 97 28.52 5.56 -22.54
C GLY A 97 28.69 4.50 -23.62
N GLU A 98 29.34 4.84 -24.74
CA GLU A 98 29.59 3.92 -25.85
C GLU A 98 30.54 2.78 -25.47
N ASP A 99 31.64 3.09 -24.79
CA ASP A 99 32.63 2.09 -24.36
C ASP A 99 32.03 1.05 -23.40
N ASN A 100 30.96 1.40 -22.69
CA ASN A 100 30.26 0.53 -21.74
C ASN A 100 28.88 0.05 -22.25
N GLY A 101 28.52 0.32 -23.50
CA GLY A 101 27.27 -0.13 -24.11
C GLY A 101 25.99 0.40 -23.44
N MET A 102 26.04 1.63 -22.90
CA MET A 102 24.94 2.24 -22.15
C MET A 102 23.98 3.03 -23.03
N PHE A 103 22.73 3.16 -22.59
CA PHE A 103 21.73 4.05 -23.20
C PHE A 103 21.99 5.50 -22.77
N ILE A 104 22.49 6.32 -23.70
CA ILE A 104 23.01 7.66 -23.43
C ILE A 104 21.92 8.71 -23.60
N ILE A 105 21.75 9.56 -22.58
CA ILE A 105 20.79 10.67 -22.56
C ILE A 105 21.53 12.00 -22.53
N GLY A 106 21.14 12.90 -23.42
CA GLY A 106 21.61 14.28 -23.42
C GLY A 106 20.72 15.15 -22.52
N HIS A 107 21.35 15.92 -21.63
CA HIS A 107 20.65 16.78 -20.67
C HIS A 107 21.42 18.09 -20.48
N CYS A 108 20.86 19.25 -20.83
CA CYS A 108 19.55 19.48 -21.48
C CYS A 108 19.69 20.62 -22.50
N LEU A 109 18.83 20.65 -23.52
CA LEU A 109 18.95 21.59 -24.64
C LEU A 109 18.44 22.99 -24.29
N VAL A 110 17.33 23.09 -23.55
CA VAL A 110 16.71 24.36 -23.17
C VAL A 110 16.41 24.37 -21.68
N TRP A 111 17.16 25.16 -20.92
CA TRP A 111 16.93 25.37 -19.50
C TRP A 111 17.35 26.76 -19.07
N HIS A 112 16.62 27.34 -18.13
CA HIS A 112 16.77 28.73 -17.72
C HIS A 112 17.84 28.93 -16.64
N SER A 113 18.15 27.91 -15.83
CA SER A 113 18.99 28.05 -14.64
C SER A 113 20.49 28.12 -14.95
N GLN A 114 20.99 27.27 -15.85
CA GLN A 114 22.38 27.22 -16.32
C GLN A 114 22.49 27.58 -17.80
N LEU A 115 21.83 28.69 -18.16
CA LEU A 115 21.84 29.25 -19.51
C LEU A 115 23.06 30.14 -19.71
N SER A 116 23.69 30.06 -20.88
CA SER A 116 24.80 30.94 -21.23
C SER A 116 24.38 32.42 -21.14
N PRO A 117 25.15 33.29 -20.46
CA PRO A 117 24.72 34.68 -20.21
C PRO A 117 24.41 35.51 -21.47
N TRP A 118 24.99 35.16 -22.63
CA TRP A 118 24.79 35.85 -23.90
C TRP A 118 23.51 35.44 -24.64
N PHE A 119 22.95 34.26 -24.34
CA PHE A 119 22.04 33.56 -25.26
C PHE A 119 20.78 34.35 -25.60
N CYS A 120 20.18 34.99 -24.60
CA CYS A 120 18.93 35.73 -24.74
C CYS A 120 19.10 37.25 -24.80
N VAL A 121 20.34 37.76 -24.80
CA VAL A 121 20.61 39.20 -24.74
C VAL A 121 21.53 39.70 -25.86
N ASP A 122 21.43 40.99 -26.15
CA ASP A 122 22.35 41.73 -27.01
C ASP A 122 23.61 42.20 -26.24
N ALA A 123 24.50 42.92 -26.93
CA ALA A 123 25.73 43.45 -26.33
C ALA A 123 25.47 44.47 -25.21
N GLU A 124 24.29 45.07 -25.18
CA GLU A 124 23.83 46.01 -24.16
C GLU A 124 23.09 45.31 -22.99
N GLY A 125 22.95 43.99 -23.03
CA GLY A 125 22.28 43.19 -22.02
C GLY A 125 20.75 43.24 -22.08
N LYS A 126 20.16 43.74 -23.17
CA LYS A 126 18.70 43.73 -23.39
C LYS A 126 18.27 42.45 -24.09
N ASN A 127 17.03 42.03 -23.85
CA ASN A 127 16.43 40.90 -24.54
C ASN A 127 16.56 41.07 -26.08
N VAL A 128 17.05 40.04 -26.76
CA VAL A 128 17.10 40.03 -28.24
C VAL A 128 15.70 39.96 -28.85
N SER A 129 15.59 40.23 -30.16
CA SER A 129 14.31 40.06 -30.86
C SER A 129 13.88 38.59 -30.94
N PRO A 130 12.57 38.31 -31.11
CA PRO A 130 12.07 36.97 -31.33
C PRO A 130 12.79 36.22 -32.47
N GLU A 131 13.09 36.89 -33.58
CA GLU A 131 13.78 36.31 -34.74
C GLU A 131 15.20 35.88 -34.38
N VAL A 132 15.94 36.71 -33.64
CA VAL A 132 17.29 36.39 -33.20
C VAL A 132 17.28 35.20 -32.25
N LEU A 133 16.34 35.16 -31.29
CA LEU A 133 16.27 34.03 -30.37
C LEU A 133 15.84 32.72 -31.08
N LYS A 134 14.95 32.80 -32.08
CA LYS A 134 14.59 31.63 -32.91
C LYS A 134 15.79 31.05 -33.63
N GLU A 135 16.62 31.91 -34.25
CA GLU A 135 17.84 31.47 -34.93
C GLU A 135 18.90 30.93 -33.95
N ARG A 136 19.12 31.59 -32.81
CA ARG A 136 20.04 31.10 -31.76
C ARG A 136 19.60 29.74 -31.21
N LEU A 137 18.31 29.60 -30.90
CA LEU A 137 17.71 28.33 -30.44
C LEU A 137 17.88 27.22 -31.48
N LYS A 138 17.59 27.52 -32.76
CA LYS A 138 17.73 26.57 -33.87
C LYS A 138 19.18 26.14 -34.04
N SER A 139 20.10 27.09 -34.13
CA SER A 139 21.54 26.83 -34.31
C SER A 139 22.11 26.01 -33.15
N HIS A 140 21.76 26.35 -31.92
CA HIS A 140 22.17 25.62 -30.72
C HIS A 140 21.73 24.15 -30.74
N ILE A 141 20.44 23.92 -30.97
CA ILE A 141 19.87 22.57 -30.99
C ILE A 141 20.42 21.76 -32.15
N HIS A 142 20.44 22.31 -33.38
CA HIS A 142 20.97 21.61 -34.56
C HIS A 142 22.45 21.26 -34.42
N THR A 143 23.26 22.15 -33.83
CA THR A 143 24.70 21.90 -33.66
C THR A 143 24.96 20.78 -32.66
N ILE A 144 24.29 20.82 -31.50
CA ILE A 144 24.52 19.83 -30.42
C ILE A 144 23.90 18.48 -30.78
N VAL A 145 22.62 18.46 -31.13
CA VAL A 145 21.90 17.22 -31.48
C VAL A 145 22.52 16.60 -32.74
N GLY A 146 22.85 17.42 -33.74
CA GLY A 146 23.49 16.97 -34.97
C GLY A 146 24.87 16.34 -34.75
N ARG A 147 25.68 16.86 -33.82
CA ARG A 147 26.99 16.28 -33.46
C ARG A 147 26.87 14.86 -32.91
N TYR A 148 25.86 14.60 -32.09
CA TYR A 148 25.66 13.32 -31.40
C TYR A 148 24.59 12.43 -32.04
N LYS A 149 24.19 12.74 -33.28
CA LYS A 149 23.17 12.02 -34.04
C LYS A 149 23.42 10.51 -34.03
N GLY A 150 22.42 9.74 -33.61
CA GLY A 150 22.47 8.28 -33.48
C GLY A 150 23.30 7.73 -32.31
N ARG A 151 24.09 8.57 -31.62
CA ARG A 151 24.91 8.18 -30.45
C ARG A 151 24.14 8.40 -29.15
N ILE A 152 23.58 9.59 -28.98
CA ILE A 152 22.63 9.91 -27.90
C ILE A 152 21.24 9.42 -28.30
N LYS A 153 20.58 8.69 -27.40
CA LYS A 153 19.32 7.99 -27.68
C LYS A 153 18.08 8.79 -27.31
N GLY A 154 18.22 9.78 -26.43
CA GLY A 154 17.18 10.77 -26.21
C GLY A 154 17.68 12.03 -25.52
N TRP A 155 16.85 13.07 -25.59
CA TRP A 155 17.18 14.41 -25.13
C TRP A 155 16.11 14.97 -24.21
N ASP A 156 16.54 15.50 -23.07
CA ASP A 156 15.72 16.46 -22.32
C ASP A 156 15.72 17.77 -23.10
N VAL A 157 14.68 17.96 -23.92
CA VAL A 157 14.59 19.07 -24.89
C VAL A 157 14.31 20.37 -24.16
N VAL A 158 13.32 20.37 -23.28
CA VAL A 158 12.96 21.51 -22.42
C VAL A 158 12.91 21.06 -20.98
N ASN A 159 13.61 21.79 -20.13
CA ASN A 159 13.69 21.54 -18.70
C ASN A 159 12.99 22.67 -17.92
N GLU A 160 12.07 22.31 -17.03
CA GLU A 160 11.49 23.19 -16.00
C GLU A 160 10.78 24.44 -16.52
N ALA A 161 9.84 24.25 -17.46
CA ALA A 161 9.09 25.34 -18.08
C ALA A 161 7.81 25.74 -17.34
N ILE A 162 7.32 24.90 -16.41
CA ILE A 162 6.00 25.07 -15.77
C ILE A 162 6.16 25.23 -14.25
N GLU A 163 5.46 26.23 -13.70
CA GLU A 163 5.40 26.49 -12.25
C GLU A 163 4.39 25.56 -11.56
N GLY A 164 4.44 25.49 -10.22
CA GLY A 164 3.59 24.57 -9.45
C GLY A 164 2.09 24.83 -9.59
N ASP A 165 1.72 26.09 -9.86
CA ASP A 165 0.35 26.51 -10.14
C ASP A 165 -0.12 26.21 -11.57
N GLY A 166 0.75 25.64 -12.41
CA GLY A 166 0.48 25.31 -13.81
C GLY A 166 0.72 26.46 -14.79
N SER A 167 1.17 27.62 -14.32
CA SER A 167 1.56 28.74 -15.19
C SER A 167 2.93 28.51 -15.83
N TYR A 168 3.19 29.16 -16.96
CA TYR A 168 4.53 29.15 -17.56
C TYR A 168 5.51 29.96 -16.74
N ARG A 169 6.68 29.34 -16.47
CA ARG A 169 7.83 30.03 -15.87
C ARG A 169 8.22 31.22 -16.74
N LYS A 170 8.41 32.38 -16.11
CA LYS A 170 8.81 33.63 -16.78
C LYS A 170 10.31 33.65 -17.10
N SER A 171 10.78 32.63 -17.83
CA SER A 171 12.13 32.57 -18.35
C SER A 171 12.33 33.58 -19.48
N LYS A 172 13.59 33.91 -19.82
CA LYS A 172 13.89 34.76 -20.97
C LYS A 172 13.37 34.19 -22.29
N PHE A 173 13.33 32.87 -22.42
CA PHE A 173 12.68 32.20 -23.55
C PHE A 173 11.19 32.57 -23.63
N TYR A 174 10.47 32.46 -22.51
CA TYR A 174 9.04 32.78 -22.45
C TYR A 174 8.78 34.29 -22.59
N GLU A 175 9.60 35.16 -22.01
CA GLU A 175 9.44 36.62 -22.16
C GLU A 175 9.55 37.09 -23.62
N ILE A 176 10.43 36.46 -24.41
CA ILE A 176 10.71 36.86 -25.78
C ILE A 176 9.79 36.15 -26.78
N LEU A 177 9.56 34.85 -26.61
CA LEU A 177 8.83 33.99 -27.57
C LEU A 177 7.43 33.59 -27.08
N GLY A 178 7.09 33.81 -25.82
CA GLY A 178 5.84 33.29 -25.24
C GLY A 178 5.84 31.76 -25.19
N GLU A 179 4.71 31.12 -25.47
CA GLU A 179 4.60 29.65 -25.44
C GLU A 179 5.28 28.96 -26.64
N GLU A 180 5.63 29.69 -27.70
CA GLU A 180 6.08 29.10 -28.96
C GLU A 180 7.48 28.47 -28.88
N TYR A 181 8.31 28.83 -27.89
CA TYR A 181 9.67 28.29 -27.80
C TYR A 181 9.71 26.78 -27.55
N ILE A 182 8.72 26.22 -26.84
CA ILE A 182 8.65 24.77 -26.57
C ILE A 182 8.37 24.00 -27.88
N PRO A 183 7.29 24.29 -28.64
CA PRO A 183 7.09 23.72 -29.96
C PRO A 183 8.32 23.81 -30.88
N LEU A 184 8.98 24.97 -30.91
CA LEU A 184 10.17 25.17 -31.74
C LEU A 184 11.35 24.30 -31.29
N ALA A 185 11.60 24.19 -29.98
CA ALA A 185 12.68 23.35 -29.46
C ALA A 185 12.49 21.87 -29.84
N PHE A 186 11.26 21.35 -29.70
CA PHE A 186 10.92 19.98 -30.11
C PHE A 186 11.03 19.78 -31.62
N GLN A 187 10.56 20.76 -32.41
CA GLN A 187 10.72 20.73 -33.86
C GLN A 187 12.20 20.66 -34.26
N TYR A 188 13.03 21.55 -33.73
CA TYR A 188 14.45 21.62 -34.08
C TYR A 188 15.22 20.38 -33.63
N ALA A 189 14.89 19.81 -32.47
CA ALA A 189 15.52 18.58 -32.00
C ALA A 189 15.16 17.40 -32.93
N HIS A 190 13.88 17.30 -33.33
CA HIS A 190 13.44 16.28 -34.29
C HIS A 190 14.10 16.44 -35.67
N GLU A 191 14.22 17.67 -36.17
CA GLU A 191 14.90 17.95 -37.45
C GLU A 191 16.38 17.53 -37.42
N ALA A 192 17.06 17.77 -36.30
CA ALA A 192 18.47 17.46 -36.14
C ALA A 192 18.73 15.93 -36.05
N ASP A 193 17.95 15.23 -35.22
CA ASP A 193 17.98 13.77 -35.13
C ASP A 193 16.57 13.17 -35.06
N PRO A 194 16.01 12.72 -36.20
CA PRO A 194 14.70 12.10 -36.24
C PRO A 194 14.59 10.78 -35.48
N GLU A 195 15.70 10.13 -35.11
CA GLU A 195 15.69 8.83 -34.44
C GLU A 195 15.82 8.94 -32.91
N ALA A 196 16.28 10.10 -32.40
CA ALA A 196 16.38 10.34 -30.96
C ALA A 196 14.99 10.53 -30.34
N GLU A 197 14.80 10.01 -29.12
CA GLU A 197 13.60 10.29 -28.34
C GLU A 197 13.64 11.71 -27.74
N LEU A 198 12.50 12.39 -27.71
CA LEU A 198 12.38 13.78 -27.28
C LEU A 198 11.54 13.90 -26.02
N TYR A 199 12.11 14.47 -24.96
CA TYR A 199 11.50 14.51 -23.63
C TYR A 199 11.20 15.94 -23.17
N TYR A 200 10.07 16.10 -22.50
CA TYR A 200 9.83 17.22 -21.61
C TYR A 200 10.21 16.80 -20.19
N ASN A 201 11.03 17.59 -19.47
CA ASN A 201 11.51 17.24 -18.13
C ASN A 201 11.21 18.37 -17.13
N ASP A 202 10.72 18.05 -15.93
CA ASP A 202 10.40 19.06 -14.91
C ASP A 202 10.37 18.47 -13.48
N TYR A 203 10.57 19.31 -12.46
CA TYR A 203 10.43 18.93 -11.04
C TYR A 203 9.05 19.25 -10.48
N GLY A 204 8.76 18.72 -9.30
CA GLY A 204 7.48 18.99 -8.62
C GLY A 204 6.29 18.50 -9.44
N MET A 205 6.49 17.47 -10.26
CA MET A 205 5.49 16.93 -11.18
C MET A 205 4.30 16.24 -10.49
N HIS A 206 4.35 16.11 -9.17
CA HIS A 206 3.26 15.64 -8.31
C HIS A 206 2.22 16.73 -8.02
N GLU A 207 2.54 18.01 -8.24
CA GLU A 207 1.64 19.12 -7.94
C GLU A 207 0.51 19.18 -8.98
N PRO A 208 -0.78 19.25 -8.57
CA PRO A 208 -1.90 19.22 -9.50
C PRO A 208 -1.85 20.28 -10.60
N GLY A 209 -1.46 21.52 -10.26
CA GLY A 209 -1.38 22.62 -11.24
C GLY A 209 -0.38 22.31 -12.35
N ARG A 210 0.85 21.93 -11.99
CA ARG A 210 1.88 21.51 -12.95
C ARG A 210 1.46 20.26 -13.73
N ARG A 211 0.95 19.22 -13.05
CA ARG A 211 0.48 17.98 -13.68
C ARG A 211 -0.49 18.28 -14.83
N ASP A 212 -1.55 19.02 -14.53
CA ASP A 212 -2.62 19.28 -15.49
C ASP A 212 -2.13 20.16 -16.65
N ALA A 213 -1.22 21.11 -16.39
CA ALA A 213 -0.60 21.95 -17.41
C ALA A 213 0.30 21.16 -18.35
N VAL A 214 1.13 20.25 -17.83
CA VAL A 214 1.99 19.40 -18.65
C VAL A 214 1.16 18.44 -19.52
N VAL A 215 0.09 17.84 -18.98
CA VAL A 215 -0.85 17.03 -19.76
C VAL A 215 -1.43 17.82 -20.93
N ARG A 216 -1.90 19.06 -20.69
CA ARG A 216 -2.41 19.94 -21.76
C ARG A 216 -1.33 20.28 -22.79
N MET A 217 -0.12 20.61 -22.34
CA MET A 217 0.99 20.96 -23.22
C MET A 217 1.40 19.79 -24.12
N VAL A 218 1.57 18.59 -23.57
CA VAL A 218 1.93 17.38 -24.34
C VAL A 218 0.87 17.06 -25.39
N ASN A 219 -0.41 17.09 -24.99
CA ASN A 219 -1.51 16.87 -25.94
C ASN A 219 -1.51 17.95 -27.05
N SER A 220 -1.26 19.22 -26.71
CA SER A 220 -1.16 20.30 -27.71
C SER A 220 0.00 20.10 -28.69
N LEU A 221 1.16 19.61 -28.24
CA LEU A 221 2.28 19.29 -29.12
C LEU A 221 1.89 18.17 -30.10
N LYS A 222 1.24 17.11 -29.60
CA LYS A 222 0.77 15.99 -30.43
C LYS A 222 -0.29 16.42 -31.45
N GLU A 223 -1.25 17.27 -31.04
CA GLU A 223 -2.26 17.84 -31.94
C GLU A 223 -1.65 18.68 -33.07
N LYS A 224 -0.53 19.37 -32.79
CA LYS A 224 0.25 20.12 -33.78
C LYS A 224 1.13 19.23 -34.67
N GLY A 225 1.11 17.91 -34.48
CA GLY A 225 1.95 16.96 -35.21
C GLY A 225 3.42 16.97 -34.78
N LEU A 226 3.75 17.56 -33.62
CA LEU A 226 5.11 17.57 -33.09
C LEU A 226 5.37 16.30 -32.28
N ARG A 227 6.56 15.73 -32.48
CA ARG A 227 7.00 14.53 -31.79
C ARG A 227 7.37 14.88 -30.34
N ILE A 228 6.79 14.14 -29.40
CA ILE A 228 7.19 14.09 -27.98
C ILE A 228 7.03 12.64 -27.54
N ASP A 229 8.12 12.02 -27.11
CA ASP A 229 8.17 10.59 -26.83
C ASP A 229 7.92 10.29 -25.35
N ALA A 230 8.40 11.16 -24.45
CA ALA A 230 8.27 10.94 -23.02
C ALA A 230 8.10 12.22 -22.19
N ILE A 231 7.55 12.02 -20.99
CA ILE A 231 7.46 13.00 -19.91
C ILE A 231 8.39 12.53 -18.78
N GLY A 232 9.37 13.36 -18.46
CA GLY A 232 10.32 13.17 -17.38
C GLY A 232 9.83 13.79 -16.07
N MET A 233 9.81 12.98 -15.02
CA MET A 233 9.51 13.40 -13.66
C MET A 233 10.81 13.50 -12.87
N GLN A 234 11.30 14.72 -12.63
CA GLN A 234 12.38 14.94 -11.69
C GLN A 234 11.83 14.76 -10.26
N GLY A 235 12.27 13.70 -9.60
CA GLY A 235 11.94 13.29 -8.25
C GLY A 235 12.98 13.74 -7.22
N HIS A 236 13.17 15.05 -7.06
CA HIS A 236 13.87 15.62 -5.90
C HIS A 236 12.94 15.60 -4.68
N MET A 237 12.94 14.48 -3.97
CA MET A 237 11.97 14.20 -2.89
C MET A 237 12.52 14.59 -1.52
N GLY A 238 11.65 14.62 -0.52
CA GLY A 238 11.98 14.66 0.90
C GLY A 238 11.34 13.49 1.66
N LEU A 239 11.59 13.40 2.96
CA LEU A 239 10.94 12.42 3.83
C LEU A 239 9.41 12.65 3.96
N ASP A 240 8.97 13.88 3.72
CA ASP A 240 7.61 14.37 3.94
C ASP A 240 6.88 14.77 2.65
N TYR A 241 7.57 14.81 1.50
CA TYR A 241 6.96 15.12 0.19
C TYR A 241 7.69 14.40 -0.97
N PRO A 242 7.02 14.15 -2.10
CA PRO A 242 5.56 14.17 -2.26
C PRO A 242 4.89 13.00 -1.54
N SER A 243 3.57 13.02 -1.35
CA SER A 243 2.90 11.78 -0.97
C SER A 243 3.03 10.76 -2.12
N ILE A 244 3.09 9.46 -1.78
CA ILE A 244 3.18 8.39 -2.79
C ILE A 244 1.94 8.43 -3.69
N GLY A 245 0.76 8.66 -3.12
CA GLY A 245 -0.50 8.75 -3.88
C GLY A 245 -0.56 9.91 -4.87
N GLU A 246 -0.11 11.11 -4.51
CA GLU A 246 -0.08 12.24 -5.46
C GLU A 246 0.95 12.02 -6.58
N TYR A 247 2.08 11.38 -6.26
CA TYR A 247 3.07 11.00 -7.25
C TYR A 247 2.52 9.98 -8.25
N GLU A 248 1.87 8.92 -7.75
CA GLU A 248 1.21 7.91 -8.56
C GLU A 248 0.09 8.49 -9.43
N THR A 249 -0.75 9.37 -8.86
CA THR A 249 -1.81 10.07 -9.60
C THR A 249 -1.24 10.84 -10.79
N SER A 250 -0.11 11.52 -10.58
CA SER A 250 0.54 12.31 -11.63
C SER A 250 1.20 11.44 -12.69
N LEU A 251 1.85 10.34 -12.27
CA LEU A 251 2.41 9.34 -13.17
C LEU A 251 1.33 8.79 -14.13
N LEU A 252 0.18 8.39 -13.59
CA LEU A 252 -0.94 7.87 -14.38
C LEU A 252 -1.52 8.94 -15.31
N ALA A 253 -1.62 10.19 -14.86
CA ALA A 253 -2.06 11.30 -15.70
C ALA A 253 -1.11 11.53 -16.90
N PHE A 254 0.20 11.46 -16.69
CA PHE A 254 1.18 11.57 -17.78
C PHE A 254 1.10 10.39 -18.74
N ALA A 255 1.00 9.16 -18.22
CA ALA A 255 0.82 7.96 -19.02
C ALA A 255 -0.45 8.03 -19.90
N SER A 256 -1.54 8.65 -19.40
CA SER A 256 -2.79 8.81 -20.15
C SER A 256 -2.67 9.67 -21.43
N THR A 257 -1.61 10.47 -21.56
CA THR A 257 -1.32 11.21 -22.79
C THR A 257 -0.83 10.31 -23.93
N GLY A 258 -0.49 9.05 -23.64
CA GLY A 258 0.18 8.12 -24.54
C GLY A 258 1.65 8.43 -24.78
N ALA A 259 2.27 9.30 -23.98
CA ALA A 259 3.73 9.44 -23.92
C ALA A 259 4.30 8.44 -22.90
N LYS A 260 5.55 8.02 -23.08
CA LYS A 260 6.27 7.24 -22.05
C LYS A 260 6.45 8.10 -20.80
N VAL A 261 6.54 7.46 -19.63
CA VAL A 261 6.93 8.15 -18.40
C VAL A 261 8.33 7.72 -18.00
N MET A 262 9.12 8.66 -17.49
CA MET A 262 10.45 8.38 -16.96
C MET A 262 10.62 9.08 -15.62
N ILE A 263 11.25 8.40 -14.66
CA ILE A 263 11.77 9.04 -13.45
C ILE A 263 13.18 9.50 -13.81
N THR A 264 13.33 10.78 -14.13
CA THR A 264 14.54 11.31 -14.78
C THR A 264 15.61 11.72 -13.79
N GLU A 265 15.22 12.04 -12.56
CA GLU A 265 16.12 12.45 -11.48
C GLU A 265 15.59 11.92 -10.16
N TRP A 266 16.18 10.87 -9.60
CA TRP A 266 15.74 10.30 -8.33
C TRP A 266 16.79 10.50 -7.26
N ASP A 267 16.47 11.39 -6.32
CA ASP A 267 17.20 11.61 -5.09
C ASP A 267 16.21 12.05 -3.99
N MET A 268 16.45 11.65 -2.74
CA MET A 268 15.53 11.93 -1.65
C MET A 268 16.26 12.52 -0.45
N SER A 269 15.90 13.72 -0.04
CA SER A 269 16.46 14.35 1.16
C SER A 269 16.13 13.50 2.39
N ALA A 270 17.16 13.10 3.15
CA ALA A 270 17.02 12.53 4.49
C ALA A 270 16.90 13.62 5.56
N LEU A 271 17.24 14.86 5.21
CA LEU A 271 17.15 16.01 6.10
C LEU A 271 15.74 16.60 6.10
N PRO A 272 15.29 17.19 7.24
CA PRO A 272 13.96 17.78 7.36
C PRO A 272 13.79 19.01 6.46
N THR A 273 12.55 19.23 6.01
CA THR A 273 12.15 20.42 5.28
C THR A 273 12.07 21.62 6.22
N VAL A 274 12.90 22.63 6.01
CA VAL A 274 12.93 23.84 6.85
C VAL A 274 12.23 25.00 6.12
N ASN A 275 11.00 25.33 6.54
CA ASN A 275 10.27 26.50 6.04
C ASN A 275 10.69 27.77 6.81
N ARG A 276 11.00 28.86 6.09
CA ARG A 276 11.26 30.18 6.72
C ARG A 276 9.95 30.76 7.26
N GLY A 277 9.69 30.57 8.56
CA GLY A 277 8.67 31.31 9.29
C GLY A 277 9.12 32.75 9.61
N ALA A 278 8.16 33.62 9.94
CA ALA A 278 8.37 35.05 10.21
C ALA A 278 9.21 35.38 11.47
N ASN A 279 9.76 34.38 12.17
CA ASN A 279 10.30 34.54 13.53
C ASN A 279 11.65 33.84 13.79
N ILE A 280 12.52 33.73 12.78
CA ILE A 280 13.89 33.22 12.98
C ILE A 280 14.89 34.34 12.70
N ALA A 281 15.18 35.13 13.74
CA ALA A 281 16.23 36.15 13.73
C ALA A 281 17.64 35.57 13.97
N ASP A 282 17.76 34.25 14.17
CA ASP A 282 19.03 33.58 14.47
C ASP A 282 19.52 32.74 13.28
N LYS A 283 20.51 33.30 12.56
CA LYS A 283 21.18 32.65 11.42
C LYS A 283 21.81 31.31 11.82
N VAL A 284 22.33 31.19 13.04
CA VAL A 284 23.02 29.99 13.52
C VAL A 284 22.02 28.85 13.77
N ALA A 285 20.86 29.16 14.37
CA ALA A 285 19.80 28.18 14.57
C ALA A 285 19.21 27.68 13.23
N PHE A 286 19.04 28.58 12.26
CA PHE A 286 18.57 28.24 10.92
C PHE A 286 19.58 27.35 10.16
N GLU A 287 20.87 27.70 10.18
CA GLU A 287 21.93 26.89 9.57
C GLU A 287 22.03 25.50 10.21
N LYS A 288 21.92 25.41 11.55
CA LYS A 288 21.89 24.12 12.26
C LYS A 288 20.67 23.28 11.90
N ALA A 289 19.51 23.89 11.66
CA ALA A 289 18.31 23.19 11.21
C ALA A 289 18.44 22.65 9.78
N LEU A 290 19.23 23.32 8.92
CA LEU A 290 19.49 22.88 7.53
C LEU A 290 20.52 21.75 7.42
N ASN A 291 21.35 21.55 8.44
CA ASN A 291 22.35 20.49 8.52
C ASN A 291 22.36 19.81 9.91
N PRO A 292 21.28 19.11 10.29
CA PRO A 292 21.16 18.52 11.62
C PRO A 292 22.10 17.32 11.84
N TYR A 293 22.61 16.72 10.76
CA TYR A 293 23.37 15.45 10.77
C TYR A 293 24.69 15.56 9.97
N PRO A 294 25.62 16.43 10.40
CA PRO A 294 26.87 16.69 9.66
C PRO A 294 27.84 15.49 9.61
N GLU A 295 27.68 14.52 10.50
CA GLU A 295 28.57 13.34 10.58
C GLU A 295 27.92 12.06 10.03
N ALA A 296 26.73 11.72 10.53
CA ALA A 296 25.97 10.55 10.13
C ALA A 296 24.47 10.72 10.44
N LEU A 297 23.61 10.03 9.69
CA LEU A 297 22.19 9.92 10.01
C LEU A 297 21.98 9.08 11.28
N PRO A 298 21.12 9.51 12.21
CA PRO A 298 20.61 8.62 13.25
C PRO A 298 19.87 7.43 12.64
N ASP A 299 19.95 6.26 13.29
CA ASP A 299 19.27 5.04 12.83
C ASP A 299 17.76 5.25 12.60
N SER A 300 17.10 6.05 13.44
CA SER A 300 15.68 6.37 13.28
C SER A 300 15.37 7.08 11.95
N VAL A 301 16.21 8.04 11.55
CA VAL A 301 16.05 8.78 10.30
C VAL A 301 16.47 7.91 9.11
N SER A 302 17.56 7.16 9.25
CA SER A 302 18.01 6.19 8.24
C SER A 302 16.93 5.16 7.92
N ASN A 303 16.29 4.59 8.94
CA ASN A 303 15.20 3.61 8.75
C ASN A 303 13.98 4.22 8.05
N LEU A 304 13.60 5.44 8.40
CA LEU A 304 12.49 6.15 7.73
C LEU A 304 12.81 6.41 6.26
N TRP A 305 14.03 6.87 5.98
CA TRP A 305 14.50 7.16 4.62
C TRP A 305 14.57 5.90 3.76
N ASN A 306 15.20 4.83 4.25
CA ASN A 306 15.34 3.58 3.51
C ASN A 306 13.97 2.99 3.15
N ALA A 307 13.05 2.96 4.10
CA ALA A 307 11.73 2.45 3.84
C ALA A 307 10.95 3.32 2.85
N ARG A 308 11.09 4.64 2.90
CA ARG A 308 10.46 5.52 1.92
C ARG A 308 11.04 5.35 0.52
N MET A 309 12.37 5.19 0.40
CA MET A 309 13.02 4.85 -0.87
C MET A 309 12.53 3.52 -1.42
N LYS A 310 12.34 2.51 -0.55
CA LYS A 310 11.72 1.24 -0.91
C LYS A 310 10.32 1.44 -1.47
N SER A 311 9.46 2.19 -0.79
CA SER A 311 8.08 2.42 -1.25
C SER A 311 8.02 3.08 -2.63
N PHE A 312 8.92 4.02 -2.94
CA PHE A 312 9.03 4.60 -4.29
C PHE A 312 9.58 3.61 -5.32
N MET A 313 10.59 2.80 -4.97
CA MET A 313 11.08 1.75 -5.87
C MET A 313 9.97 0.74 -6.19
N GLU A 314 9.20 0.31 -5.20
CA GLU A 314 8.06 -0.59 -5.38
C GLU A 314 6.98 0.05 -6.26
N LEU A 315 6.70 1.35 -6.08
CA LEU A 315 5.81 2.10 -6.99
C LEU A 315 6.35 2.10 -8.43
N PHE A 316 7.66 2.28 -8.63
CA PHE A 316 8.24 2.27 -9.97
C PHE A 316 8.19 0.89 -10.61
N ILE A 317 8.43 -0.17 -9.83
CA ILE A 317 8.29 -1.56 -10.28
C ILE A 317 6.82 -1.85 -10.66
N LYS A 318 5.87 -1.41 -9.83
CA LYS A 318 4.43 -1.56 -10.07
C LYS A 318 4.02 -0.97 -11.43
N HIS A 319 4.55 0.19 -11.78
CA HIS A 319 4.23 0.90 -13.03
C HIS A 319 5.27 0.71 -14.14
N SER A 320 5.98 -0.42 -14.13
CA SER A 320 6.96 -0.75 -15.18
C SER A 320 6.34 -1.00 -16.56
N ASP A 321 5.02 -1.09 -16.66
CA ASP A 321 4.27 -1.10 -17.91
C ASP A 321 4.28 0.26 -18.63
N VAL A 322 4.45 1.37 -17.90
CA VAL A 322 4.48 2.74 -18.44
C VAL A 322 5.79 3.49 -18.18
N ILE A 323 6.52 3.13 -17.13
CA ILE A 323 7.84 3.68 -16.82
C ILE A 323 8.89 2.99 -17.68
N THR A 324 9.63 3.74 -18.49
CA THR A 324 10.69 3.17 -19.35
C THR A 324 12.10 3.40 -18.83
N ARG A 325 12.30 4.36 -17.91
CA ARG A 325 13.61 4.67 -17.31
C ARG A 325 13.45 5.22 -15.89
N VAL A 326 14.30 4.77 -14.97
CA VAL A 326 14.48 5.34 -13.63
C VAL A 326 15.94 5.71 -13.45
N THR A 327 16.23 6.99 -13.23
CA THR A 327 17.59 7.53 -13.16
C THR A 327 17.90 8.08 -11.77
N ALA A 328 18.92 7.54 -11.10
CA ALA A 328 19.45 8.15 -9.87
C ALA A 328 20.22 9.44 -10.20
N TRP A 329 19.96 10.53 -9.48
CA TRP A 329 20.61 11.82 -9.75
C TRP A 329 21.96 11.97 -9.00
N GLY A 330 22.87 11.06 -9.33
CA GLY A 330 24.21 10.93 -8.75
C GLY A 330 24.56 9.48 -8.40
N VAL A 331 25.86 9.19 -8.30
CA VAL A 331 26.36 7.82 -8.07
C VAL A 331 26.34 7.45 -6.58
N SER A 332 26.90 8.32 -5.73
CA SER A 332 26.98 8.11 -4.28
C SER A 332 26.57 9.36 -3.51
N ASP A 333 26.19 9.23 -2.24
CA ASP A 333 25.96 10.38 -1.36
C ASP A 333 27.11 11.38 -1.34
N GLY A 334 28.33 10.94 -1.66
CA GLY A 334 29.53 11.78 -1.81
C GLY A 334 29.39 12.83 -2.90
N ASP A 335 28.73 12.45 -3.99
CA ASP A 335 28.64 13.19 -5.24
C ASP A 335 27.39 14.06 -5.34
N SER A 336 26.49 14.02 -4.35
CA SER A 336 25.21 14.71 -4.44
C SER A 336 25.37 16.22 -4.50
N TRP A 337 24.69 16.85 -5.47
CA TRP A 337 24.52 18.30 -5.58
C TRP A 337 23.89 18.96 -4.34
N LYS A 338 23.23 18.16 -3.48
CA LYS A 338 22.64 18.63 -2.21
C LYS A 338 23.67 18.84 -1.10
N ASN A 339 24.91 18.36 -1.28
CA ASN A 339 26.03 18.70 -0.40
C ASN A 339 26.40 20.18 -0.57
N ASP A 340 26.80 20.83 0.52
CA ASP A 340 27.18 22.26 0.54
C ASP A 340 26.10 23.27 0.08
N TRP A 341 24.88 22.81 -0.21
CA TRP A 341 23.75 23.62 -0.65
C TRP A 341 22.55 23.43 0.28
N PRO A 342 21.85 24.49 0.74
CA PRO A 342 22.06 25.89 0.42
C PRO A 342 23.11 26.57 1.33
N VAL A 343 23.76 25.81 2.22
CA VAL A 343 24.75 26.31 3.18
C VAL A 343 26.04 25.47 3.11
N PRO A 344 27.23 26.11 3.10
CA PRO A 344 28.50 25.39 3.10
C PRO A 344 28.61 24.42 4.28
N GLY A 345 29.20 23.25 4.05
CA GLY A 345 29.36 22.17 5.02
C GLY A 345 28.11 21.31 5.24
N ARG A 346 27.00 21.57 4.53
CA ARG A 346 25.80 20.71 4.59
C ARG A 346 26.12 19.32 4.06
N ARG A 347 25.73 18.28 4.81
CA ARG A 347 25.93 16.88 4.43
C ARG A 347 24.60 16.18 4.20
N GLU A 348 24.39 15.68 2.98
CA GLU A 348 23.20 14.93 2.59
C GLU A 348 23.51 13.43 2.37
N TYR A 349 22.45 12.63 2.31
CA TYR A 349 22.40 11.19 2.14
C TYR A 349 21.31 10.74 1.14
N PRO A 350 21.21 11.31 -0.09
CA PRO A 350 19.98 11.21 -0.87
C PRO A 350 19.98 10.10 -1.93
N LEU A 351 21.08 9.38 -2.09
CA LEU A 351 21.31 8.50 -3.24
C LEU A 351 21.29 7.01 -2.86
N LEU A 352 21.29 6.14 -3.87
CA LEU A 352 21.13 4.68 -3.69
C LEU A 352 22.34 4.04 -2.97
N PHE A 353 23.53 4.61 -3.17
CA PHE A 353 24.78 4.18 -2.57
C PHE A 353 25.29 5.22 -1.57
N ASP A 354 25.86 4.74 -0.46
CA ASP A 354 26.47 5.60 0.55
C ASP A 354 27.82 6.19 0.06
N ARG A 355 28.44 7.03 0.88
CA ARG A 355 29.74 7.67 0.56
C ARG A 355 30.92 6.69 0.40
N ASN A 356 30.73 5.43 0.79
CA ASN A 356 31.70 4.35 0.63
C ASN A 356 31.34 3.44 -0.56
N TYR A 357 30.43 3.89 -1.43
CA TYR A 357 29.96 3.16 -2.60
C TYR A 357 29.27 1.83 -2.24
N GLN A 358 28.76 1.70 -1.02
CA GLN A 358 28.01 0.53 -0.58
C GLN A 358 26.50 0.75 -0.79
N PRO A 359 25.75 -0.28 -1.22
CA PRO A 359 24.30 -0.19 -1.33
C PRO A 359 23.68 0.09 0.04
N LYS A 360 22.73 1.02 0.11
CA LYS A 360 21.97 1.29 1.33
C LYS A 360 21.01 0.13 1.66
N PRO A 361 20.54 -0.01 2.93
CA PRO A 361 19.70 -1.12 3.37
C PRO A 361 18.55 -1.52 2.45
N PHE A 362 17.74 -0.57 1.96
CA PHE A 362 16.63 -0.89 1.05
C PHE A 362 17.11 -1.50 -0.28
N LEU A 363 18.28 -1.08 -0.76
CA LEU A 363 18.86 -1.59 -2.00
C LEU A 363 19.46 -2.98 -1.79
N LYS A 364 20.03 -3.24 -0.61
CA LYS A 364 20.51 -4.58 -0.24
C LYS A 364 19.36 -5.58 -0.16
N GLU A 365 18.19 -5.17 0.35
CA GLU A 365 17.00 -6.02 0.37
C GLU A 365 16.59 -6.46 -1.05
N ILE A 366 16.69 -5.55 -2.02
CA ILE A 366 16.41 -5.85 -3.43
C ILE A 366 17.49 -6.74 -4.03
N LEU A 367 18.77 -6.44 -3.77
CA LEU A 367 19.91 -7.14 -4.36
C LEU A 367 20.08 -8.55 -3.78
N GLU A 368 19.95 -8.71 -2.47
CA GLU A 368 20.26 -9.92 -1.72
C GLU A 368 19.06 -10.32 -0.83
N PRO A 369 17.88 -10.62 -1.43
CA PRO A 369 16.68 -10.89 -0.67
C PRO A 369 16.86 -12.14 0.20
N LYS A 370 16.54 -12.02 1.49
CA LYS A 370 16.47 -13.18 2.40
C LYS A 370 15.15 -13.89 2.16
N LYS A 371 15.18 -15.23 2.06
CA LYS A 371 13.99 -16.05 1.82
C LYS A 371 13.71 -16.99 2.97
N ALA A 372 12.45 -17.08 3.37
CA ALA A 372 11.93 -18.11 4.27
C ALA A 372 11.03 -19.05 3.47
N VAL A 373 11.26 -20.36 3.57
CA VAL A 373 10.46 -21.37 2.87
C VAL A 373 9.55 -22.06 3.89
N PHE A 374 8.26 -21.94 3.68
CA PHE A 374 7.23 -22.58 4.49
C PHE A 374 6.69 -23.82 3.78
N ASP A 375 6.61 -24.95 4.49
CA ASP A 375 5.78 -26.09 4.05
C ASP A 375 4.29 -25.73 4.23
N GLU A 376 3.38 -26.67 4.05
CA GLU A 376 1.95 -26.42 4.29
C GLU A 376 1.68 -25.74 5.64
N PHE A 377 0.89 -24.66 5.61
CA PHE A 377 0.27 -24.10 6.80
C PHE A 377 -1.12 -24.71 6.94
N THR A 378 -1.45 -25.31 8.09
CA THR A 378 -2.79 -25.86 8.34
C THR A 378 -3.41 -25.24 9.58
N TYR A 379 -4.67 -24.81 9.48
CA TYR A 379 -5.51 -24.40 10.61
C TYR A 379 -6.63 -25.42 10.84
N THR A 380 -6.80 -25.88 12.07
CA THR A 380 -7.81 -26.90 12.41
C THR A 380 -8.51 -26.57 13.73
N VAL A 381 -9.81 -26.83 13.79
CA VAL A 381 -10.63 -26.86 14.99
C VAL A 381 -11.15 -28.30 15.15
N ALA A 382 -10.64 -29.00 16.15
CA ALA A 382 -11.01 -30.39 16.38
C ALA A 382 -12.48 -30.50 16.83
N PRO A 383 -13.25 -31.49 16.36
CA PRO A 383 -14.60 -31.73 16.85
C PRO A 383 -14.58 -32.10 18.33
N LYS A 384 -15.57 -31.66 19.12
CA LYS A 384 -15.83 -32.30 20.41
C LYS A 384 -16.45 -33.67 20.16
N ASP A 385 -16.21 -34.65 21.04
CA ASP A 385 -16.78 -36.02 20.95
C ASP A 385 -18.33 -36.03 20.83
N THR A 386 -19.00 -34.90 21.07
CA THR A 386 -20.45 -34.67 20.96
C THR A 386 -20.93 -34.23 19.56
N ASP A 387 -20.05 -33.84 18.63
CA ASP A 387 -20.44 -33.12 17.40
C ASP A 387 -20.61 -34.02 16.15
N LYS A 388 -20.94 -35.30 16.32
CA LYS A 388 -21.23 -36.21 15.19
C LYS A 388 -22.53 -35.89 14.42
N ALA A 389 -23.08 -34.67 14.54
CA ALA A 389 -24.43 -34.33 14.07
C ALA A 389 -24.54 -32.95 13.39
N THR A 390 -23.52 -32.46 12.67
CA THR A 390 -23.60 -31.17 11.93
C THR A 390 -23.73 -31.29 10.42
N ASP A 391 -23.73 -32.49 9.85
CA ASP A 391 -24.07 -32.67 8.44
C ASP A 391 -25.59 -32.55 8.26
N GLN A 392 -26.04 -31.46 7.62
CA GLN A 392 -27.43 -31.12 7.25
C GLN A 392 -28.21 -30.20 8.21
N VAL A 393 -27.64 -29.04 8.57
CA VAL A 393 -28.50 -27.91 8.96
C VAL A 393 -29.11 -27.31 7.69
N THR A 394 -30.45 -27.30 7.60
CA THR A 394 -31.19 -26.80 6.42
C THR A 394 -31.94 -25.50 6.68
N THR A 395 -31.91 -24.98 7.91
CA THR A 395 -32.70 -23.81 8.30
C THR A 395 -31.79 -22.58 8.49
N PRO A 396 -31.98 -21.50 7.71
CA PRO A 396 -31.15 -20.31 7.83
C PRO A 396 -31.20 -19.69 9.23
N GLY A 397 -30.09 -19.13 9.69
CA GLY A 397 -29.98 -18.47 11.00
C GLY A 397 -29.97 -19.42 12.22
N THR A 398 -30.08 -20.74 12.03
CA THR A 398 -29.99 -21.70 13.15
C THR A 398 -28.56 -22.00 13.59
N LEU A 399 -27.59 -21.71 12.72
CA LEU A 399 -26.18 -21.96 12.97
C LEU A 399 -25.41 -20.62 12.98
N ASN A 400 -25.49 -19.92 14.12
CA ASN A 400 -24.79 -18.64 14.34
C ASN A 400 -23.42 -18.82 15.06
N PRO A 401 -22.44 -17.93 14.81
CA PRO A 401 -22.40 -16.97 13.69
C PRO A 401 -22.37 -17.69 12.33
N VAL A 402 -22.93 -17.08 11.28
CA VAL A 402 -22.89 -17.67 9.93
C VAL A 402 -21.49 -17.54 9.32
N LEU A 403 -20.78 -16.45 9.63
CA LEU A 403 -19.36 -16.26 9.31
C LEU A 403 -18.57 -16.02 10.61
N PRO A 404 -17.92 -17.05 11.19
CA PRO A 404 -17.08 -16.89 12.37
C PRO A 404 -15.73 -16.25 12.05
N GLY A 405 -15.19 -15.47 12.97
CA GLY A 405 -14.00 -14.62 12.74
C GLY A 405 -14.38 -13.20 12.30
N CYS A 406 -13.38 -12.36 11.99
CA CYS A 406 -13.62 -10.94 11.79
C CYS A 406 -14.23 -10.64 10.42
N TYR A 407 -15.56 -10.69 10.37
CA TYR A 407 -16.41 -10.37 9.22
C TYR A 407 -17.51 -9.42 9.68
N PRO A 408 -17.20 -8.13 9.86
CA PRO A 408 -18.14 -7.12 10.34
C PRO A 408 -18.98 -6.53 9.22
N ASP A 409 -19.92 -5.66 9.62
CA ASP A 409 -20.66 -4.77 8.73
C ASP A 409 -21.22 -5.50 7.48
N PRO A 410 -22.01 -6.58 7.66
CA PRO A 410 -22.46 -7.40 6.55
C PRO A 410 -23.52 -6.67 5.72
N SER A 411 -23.29 -6.57 4.41
CA SER A 411 -24.32 -6.20 3.44
C SER A 411 -24.67 -7.38 2.54
N ILE A 412 -25.95 -7.52 2.21
CA ILE A 412 -26.47 -8.65 1.44
C ILE A 412 -27.35 -8.18 0.29
N CYS A 413 -27.29 -8.90 -0.84
CA CYS A 413 -28.25 -8.75 -1.92
C CYS A 413 -28.64 -10.10 -2.51
N ARG A 414 -29.80 -10.16 -3.18
CA ARG A 414 -30.30 -11.33 -3.89
C ARG A 414 -30.55 -11.02 -5.36
N VAL A 415 -30.16 -11.94 -6.24
CA VAL A 415 -30.55 -11.95 -7.65
C VAL A 415 -31.08 -13.33 -8.00
N GLY A 416 -32.39 -13.45 -8.24
CA GLY A 416 -33.02 -14.75 -8.40
C GLY A 416 -32.90 -15.58 -7.12
N ASN A 417 -32.22 -16.73 -7.20
CA ASN A 417 -31.97 -17.64 -6.07
C ASN A 417 -30.54 -17.51 -5.50
N ASP A 418 -29.74 -16.61 -6.05
CA ASP A 418 -28.36 -16.39 -5.61
C ASP A 418 -28.32 -15.23 -4.61
N TYR A 419 -27.68 -15.48 -3.47
CA TYR A 419 -27.42 -14.50 -2.42
C TYR A 419 -25.93 -14.17 -2.40
N TYR A 420 -25.62 -12.88 -2.29
CA TYR A 420 -24.25 -12.39 -2.19
C TYR A 420 -24.13 -11.54 -0.94
N MET A 421 -23.10 -11.78 -0.15
CA MET A 421 -22.82 -11.04 1.08
C MET A 421 -21.39 -10.53 1.08
N VAL A 422 -21.17 -9.33 1.62
CA VAL A 422 -19.87 -8.67 1.71
C VAL A 422 -19.63 -8.14 3.11
N ASN A 423 -18.37 -7.96 3.49
CA ASN A 423 -17.97 -7.43 4.80
C ASN A 423 -16.88 -6.36 4.68
N SER A 424 -16.73 -5.52 5.70
CA SER A 424 -15.60 -4.61 5.83
C SER A 424 -14.28 -5.39 6.01
N SER A 425 -13.15 -4.77 5.62
CA SER A 425 -11.82 -5.42 5.66
C SER A 425 -10.70 -4.53 6.18
N PHE A 426 -10.98 -3.26 6.48
CA PHE A 426 -10.03 -2.29 7.03
C PHE A 426 -8.71 -2.22 6.24
N ALA A 427 -7.58 -2.20 6.92
CA ALA A 427 -6.25 -2.17 6.31
C ALA A 427 -5.69 -3.58 5.99
N PHE A 428 -6.55 -4.53 5.63
CA PHE A 428 -6.14 -5.84 5.11
C PHE A 428 -6.44 -5.95 3.61
N TYR A 429 -5.58 -6.67 2.91
CA TYR A 429 -5.66 -6.87 1.46
C TYR A 429 -5.60 -8.36 1.11
N PRO A 430 -6.32 -8.87 0.10
CA PRO A 430 -7.37 -8.19 -0.67
C PRO A 430 -8.52 -7.66 0.20
N GLY A 431 -9.24 -6.65 -0.31
CA GLY A 431 -10.29 -5.97 0.46
C GLY A 431 -11.70 -6.42 0.11
N VAL A 432 -12.61 -6.33 1.08
CA VAL A 432 -14.03 -6.69 0.96
C VAL A 432 -14.23 -8.16 0.57
N PRO A 433 -14.18 -9.12 1.52
CA PRO A 433 -14.49 -10.52 1.22
C PRO A 433 -15.93 -10.62 0.73
N ILE A 434 -16.14 -11.50 -0.26
CA ILE A 434 -17.45 -11.74 -0.85
C ILE A 434 -17.82 -13.22 -0.77
N TRP A 435 -19.07 -13.45 -0.39
CA TRP A 435 -19.66 -14.76 -0.12
C TRP A 435 -20.83 -15.01 -1.03
N HIS A 436 -21.08 -16.28 -1.34
CA HIS A 436 -22.22 -16.73 -2.12
C HIS A 436 -22.98 -17.83 -1.38
N SER A 437 -24.31 -17.79 -1.49
CA SER A 437 -25.19 -18.84 -1.01
C SER A 437 -26.40 -18.98 -1.95
N THR A 438 -27.06 -20.13 -1.90
CA THR A 438 -28.36 -20.36 -2.54
C THR A 438 -29.45 -20.70 -1.54
N ASP A 439 -29.12 -20.82 -0.26
CA ASP A 439 -30.00 -21.32 0.79
C ASP A 439 -29.85 -20.53 2.11
N LEU A 440 -29.09 -19.42 2.12
CA LEU A 440 -28.78 -18.58 3.29
C LEU A 440 -28.10 -19.30 4.47
N THR A 441 -27.76 -20.59 4.32
CA THR A 441 -27.21 -21.44 5.38
C THR A 441 -25.77 -21.80 5.06
N ASN A 442 -25.51 -22.25 3.84
CA ASN A 442 -24.19 -22.64 3.36
C ASN A 442 -23.59 -21.49 2.56
N TRP A 443 -22.44 -21.00 3.00
CA TRP A 443 -21.75 -19.86 2.40
C TRP A 443 -20.39 -20.28 1.84
N GLU A 444 -20.19 -20.06 0.55
CA GLU A 444 -18.88 -20.21 -0.10
C GLU A 444 -18.23 -18.83 -0.22
N GLN A 445 -16.99 -18.68 0.25
CA GLN A 445 -16.21 -17.49 -0.10
C GLN A 445 -15.86 -17.53 -1.59
N LEU A 446 -16.21 -16.51 -2.35
CA LEU A 446 -15.82 -16.38 -3.76
C LEU A 446 -14.41 -15.80 -3.90
N GLY A 447 -13.99 -15.01 -2.93
CA GLY A 447 -12.72 -14.29 -2.90
C GLY A 447 -12.94 -12.91 -2.29
N TYR A 448 -12.51 -11.87 -3.02
CA TYR A 448 -12.56 -10.47 -2.60
C TYR A 448 -12.94 -9.57 -3.77
N VAL A 449 -13.64 -8.47 -3.48
CA VAL A 449 -14.07 -7.47 -4.46
C VAL A 449 -12.90 -6.58 -4.89
N LEU A 450 -12.08 -6.15 -3.92
CA LEU A 450 -10.90 -5.31 -4.13
C LEU A 450 -9.65 -6.19 -4.17
N ASN A 451 -9.44 -6.85 -5.30
CA ASN A 451 -8.43 -7.91 -5.46
C ASN A 451 -7.22 -7.48 -6.30
N ARG A 452 -7.09 -6.20 -6.65
CA ARG A 452 -5.91 -5.64 -7.33
C ARG A 452 -5.29 -4.50 -6.52
N PRO A 453 -3.95 -4.37 -6.49
CA PRO A 453 -3.31 -3.24 -5.80
C PRO A 453 -3.74 -1.87 -6.34
N SER A 454 -4.21 -1.77 -7.59
CA SER A 454 -4.77 -0.55 -8.17
C SER A 454 -6.12 -0.14 -7.56
N GLN A 455 -6.91 -1.10 -7.08
CA GLN A 455 -8.22 -0.84 -6.46
C GLN A 455 -8.09 -0.45 -4.98
N LEU A 456 -7.01 -0.87 -4.32
CA LEU A 456 -6.82 -0.66 -2.89
C LEU A 456 -5.36 -0.29 -2.56
N PRO A 457 -4.85 0.85 -3.04
CA PRO A 457 -3.55 1.34 -2.62
C PRO A 457 -3.62 1.80 -1.15
N MET A 458 -3.00 1.04 -0.25
CA MET A 458 -2.90 1.41 1.16
C MET A 458 -1.54 2.06 1.42
N TYR A 459 -1.55 3.31 1.84
CA TYR A 459 -0.33 4.09 2.05
C TYR A 459 0.37 3.74 3.37
N ASP A 460 1.68 3.97 3.40
CA ASP A 460 2.48 3.93 4.62
C ASP A 460 1.85 4.81 5.72
N GLY A 461 1.77 4.27 6.93
CA GLY A 461 1.19 4.95 8.09
C GLY A 461 -0.30 4.65 8.31
N LEU A 462 -0.99 4.03 7.36
CA LEU A 462 -2.40 3.64 7.51
C LEU A 462 -2.56 2.71 8.72
N ARG A 463 -3.34 3.13 9.73
CA ARG A 463 -3.63 2.30 10.92
C ARG A 463 -4.48 1.09 10.54
N ILE A 464 -4.35 -0.02 11.30
CA ILE A 464 -5.04 -1.29 10.97
C ILE A 464 -6.55 -1.15 10.86
N SER A 465 -7.18 -0.38 11.75
CA SER A 465 -8.64 -0.13 11.68
C SER A 465 -9.02 1.07 10.81
N GLY A 466 -8.12 1.58 9.97
CA GLY A 466 -8.42 2.51 8.87
C GLY A 466 -8.86 1.72 7.62
N GLY A 467 -8.64 2.25 6.42
CA GLY A 467 -8.88 1.49 5.19
C GLY A 467 -10.37 1.28 4.91
N ILE A 468 -10.77 0.06 4.55
CA ILE A 468 -12.13 -0.22 4.05
C ILE A 468 -13.14 -0.45 5.18
N TYR A 469 -14.03 0.52 5.35
CA TYR A 469 -15.15 0.48 6.30
C TYR A 469 -16.37 -0.24 5.68
N ALA A 470 -17.56 -0.10 6.28
CA ALA A 470 -18.78 -0.81 5.89
C ALA A 470 -19.06 -0.70 4.38
N PRO A 471 -19.12 -1.83 3.65
CA PRO A 471 -19.55 -1.86 2.27
C PRO A 471 -21.05 -2.14 2.13
N ASP A 472 -21.66 -1.62 1.07
CA ASP A 472 -23.02 -1.97 0.64
C ASP A 472 -22.99 -2.61 -0.75
N ILE A 473 -23.56 -3.80 -0.89
CA ILE A 473 -23.71 -4.50 -2.17
C ILE A 473 -25.18 -4.48 -2.62
N LYS A 474 -25.42 -4.02 -3.85
CA LYS A 474 -26.76 -3.94 -4.43
C LYS A 474 -26.73 -4.30 -5.91
N TYR A 475 -27.79 -4.94 -6.38
CA TYR A 475 -27.99 -5.22 -7.81
C TYR A 475 -28.89 -4.15 -8.41
N ASN A 476 -28.47 -3.56 -9.54
CA ASN A 476 -29.26 -2.60 -10.29
C ASN A 476 -29.99 -3.31 -11.44
N PRO A 477 -31.31 -3.54 -11.35
CA PRO A 477 -32.06 -4.23 -12.40
C PRO A 477 -32.15 -3.43 -13.71
N HIS A 478 -31.89 -2.11 -13.68
CA HIS A 478 -32.02 -1.23 -14.85
C HIS A 478 -30.84 -1.34 -15.83
N ASN A 479 -29.69 -1.86 -15.38
CA ASN A 479 -28.52 -2.12 -16.23
C ASN A 479 -27.90 -3.50 -16.05
N GLY A 480 -28.39 -4.30 -15.11
CA GLY A 480 -27.94 -5.66 -14.87
C GLY A 480 -26.59 -5.78 -14.18
N LEU A 481 -26.13 -4.74 -13.48
CA LEU A 481 -24.84 -4.74 -12.79
C LEU A 481 -25.00 -4.84 -11.27
N PHE A 482 -24.04 -5.48 -10.63
CA PHE A 482 -23.79 -5.38 -9.20
C PHE A 482 -22.95 -4.14 -8.92
N TYR A 483 -23.37 -3.38 -7.92
CA TYR A 483 -22.66 -2.24 -7.38
C TYR A 483 -22.20 -2.58 -5.97
N LEU A 484 -20.95 -2.24 -5.68
CA LEU A 484 -20.43 -2.20 -4.33
C LEU A 484 -19.94 -0.78 -4.03
N ILE A 485 -20.46 -0.17 -2.97
CA ILE A 485 -20.04 1.15 -2.48
C ILE A 485 -19.48 1.01 -1.08
N THR A 486 -18.41 1.74 -0.77
CA THR A 486 -17.73 1.65 0.54
C THR A 486 -16.89 2.91 0.79
N THR A 487 -16.32 3.03 1.99
CA THR A 487 -15.40 4.11 2.36
C THR A 487 -13.96 3.62 2.55
N ALA A 488 -12.99 4.28 1.93
CA ALA A 488 -11.57 4.21 2.25
C ALA A 488 -11.19 5.28 3.29
N VAL A 489 -11.39 4.99 4.57
CA VAL A 489 -11.08 5.88 5.71
C VAL A 489 -9.56 6.04 5.88
N ASP A 490 -9.13 7.27 6.19
CA ASP A 490 -7.72 7.69 6.14
C ASP A 490 -7.09 7.53 4.74
N GLY A 491 -7.94 7.45 3.71
CA GLY A 491 -7.60 7.33 2.30
C GLY A 491 -8.46 8.24 1.42
N GLY A 492 -8.96 7.72 0.29
CA GLY A 492 -9.66 8.52 -0.73
C GLY A 492 -11.14 8.82 -0.45
N GLY A 493 -11.71 8.36 0.68
CA GLY A 493 -13.13 8.55 1.00
C GLY A 493 -14.05 7.56 0.30
N ASN A 494 -15.28 7.98 -0.02
CA ASN A 494 -16.31 7.11 -0.58
C ASN A 494 -16.09 6.84 -2.07
N PHE A 495 -16.27 5.58 -2.47
CA PHE A 495 -16.18 5.16 -3.87
C PHE A 495 -17.05 3.94 -4.14
N PHE A 496 -17.32 3.67 -5.41
CA PHE A 496 -17.98 2.43 -5.84
C PHE A 496 -17.19 1.68 -6.91
N VAL A 497 -17.45 0.37 -7.01
CA VAL A 497 -17.00 -0.52 -8.08
C VAL A 497 -18.19 -1.32 -8.61
N THR A 498 -18.07 -1.86 -9.83
CA THR A 498 -19.15 -2.62 -10.47
C THR A 498 -18.67 -3.93 -11.08
N THR A 499 -19.57 -4.89 -11.23
CA THR A 499 -19.37 -6.12 -12.00
C THR A 499 -20.67 -6.63 -12.59
N ASP A 500 -20.60 -7.41 -13.67
CA ASP A 500 -21.76 -8.10 -14.24
C ASP A 500 -22.04 -9.45 -13.55
N ASP A 501 -21.04 -10.04 -12.90
CA ASP A 501 -21.12 -11.35 -12.25
C ASP A 501 -20.07 -11.45 -11.13
N PRO A 502 -20.47 -11.41 -9.85
CA PRO A 502 -19.56 -11.52 -8.72
C PRO A 502 -18.76 -12.83 -8.70
N LYS A 503 -19.25 -13.91 -9.33
CA LYS A 503 -18.56 -15.21 -9.37
C LYS A 503 -17.31 -15.20 -10.28
N LYS A 504 -17.22 -14.24 -11.22
CA LYS A 504 -16.02 -14.07 -12.07
C LYS A 504 -14.87 -13.36 -11.35
N GLY A 505 -15.14 -12.64 -10.26
CA GLY A 505 -14.13 -11.86 -9.53
C GLY A 505 -13.59 -10.64 -10.29
N ASN A 506 -14.21 -10.24 -11.41
CA ASN A 506 -13.79 -9.11 -12.24
C ASN A 506 -14.60 -7.87 -11.90
N TRP A 507 -14.09 -7.07 -10.96
CA TRP A 507 -14.67 -5.78 -10.57
C TRP A 507 -13.94 -4.63 -11.25
N SER A 508 -14.65 -3.54 -11.57
CA SER A 508 -14.08 -2.31 -12.12
C SER A 508 -13.04 -1.69 -11.18
N ASP A 509 -12.27 -0.73 -11.68
CA ASP A 509 -11.50 0.15 -10.80
C ASP A 509 -12.43 1.11 -10.02
N PRO A 510 -11.96 1.66 -8.88
CA PRO A 510 -12.75 2.56 -8.03
C PRO A 510 -13.19 3.83 -8.76
N THR A 511 -14.46 4.20 -8.62
CA THR A 511 -14.98 5.53 -8.97
C THR A 511 -15.27 6.30 -7.69
N PHE A 512 -14.43 7.28 -7.37
CA PHE A 512 -14.56 8.11 -6.16
C PHE A 512 -15.72 9.10 -6.27
N LEU A 513 -16.39 9.33 -5.13
CA LEU A 513 -17.55 10.20 -4.97
C LEU A 513 -17.23 11.29 -3.94
N PRO A 514 -16.41 12.30 -4.30
CA PRO A 514 -15.93 13.32 -3.35
C PRO A 514 -17.06 14.17 -2.75
N GLU A 515 -18.24 14.20 -3.38
CA GLU A 515 -19.41 14.90 -2.85
C GLU A 515 -20.20 14.09 -1.81
N VAL A 516 -19.88 12.81 -1.61
CA VAL A 516 -20.41 11.95 -0.55
C VAL A 516 -19.45 12.02 0.64
N GLY A 517 -19.84 12.74 1.68
CA GLY A 517 -19.07 12.87 2.91
C GLY A 517 -19.20 11.66 3.85
N GLY A 518 -18.62 11.77 5.04
CA GLY A 518 -18.67 10.76 6.09
C GLY A 518 -18.38 9.31 5.64
N ILE A 519 -19.13 8.35 6.21
CA ILE A 519 -18.92 6.91 6.05
C ILE A 519 -20.24 6.17 5.80
N ASP A 520 -20.15 4.85 5.65
CA ASP A 520 -21.26 3.91 5.49
C ASP A 520 -22.22 4.31 4.36
N PRO A 521 -21.71 4.51 3.13
CA PRO A 521 -22.55 4.81 2.00
C PRO A 521 -23.36 3.56 1.60
N GLY A 522 -24.62 3.75 1.21
CA GLY A 522 -25.50 2.70 0.72
C GLY A 522 -26.32 3.16 -0.49
N PHE A 523 -26.64 2.21 -1.38
CA PHE A 523 -27.45 2.45 -2.57
C PHE A 523 -28.91 2.02 -2.37
N LEU A 524 -29.82 2.77 -2.98
CA LEU A 524 -31.13 2.25 -3.42
C LEU A 524 -31.25 2.45 -4.92
N PHE A 525 -31.48 1.37 -5.67
CA PHE A 525 -31.94 1.42 -7.06
C PHE A 525 -33.44 1.20 -7.07
N ASP A 526 -34.21 2.27 -7.27
CA ASP A 526 -35.66 2.28 -7.09
C ASP A 526 -36.40 1.75 -8.33
N GLU A 527 -37.65 1.34 -8.15
CA GLU A 527 -38.50 0.75 -9.20
C GLU A 527 -38.78 1.73 -10.35
N ASP A 528 -38.76 3.04 -10.08
CA ASP A 528 -39.00 4.11 -11.07
C ASP A 528 -37.78 4.44 -11.96
N GLY A 529 -36.64 3.76 -11.74
CA GLY A 529 -35.40 3.98 -12.49
C GLY A 529 -34.46 5.02 -11.87
N LYS A 530 -34.85 5.68 -10.79
CA LYS A 530 -33.97 6.55 -10.02
C LYS A 530 -33.08 5.75 -9.08
N ALA A 531 -31.98 6.37 -8.67
CA ALA A 531 -31.11 5.82 -7.64
C ALA A 531 -30.74 6.88 -6.61
N TYR A 532 -30.48 6.41 -5.39
CA TYR A 532 -30.14 7.24 -4.26
C TYR A 532 -28.91 6.70 -3.55
N ILE A 533 -28.10 7.60 -3.01
CA ILE A 533 -27.06 7.27 -2.04
C ILE A 533 -27.50 7.83 -0.69
N VAL A 534 -27.47 6.98 0.34
CA VAL A 534 -27.54 7.37 1.75
C VAL A 534 -26.18 7.20 2.41
N ASN A 535 -25.85 8.03 3.40
CA ASN A 535 -24.60 7.90 4.16
C ASN A 535 -24.73 8.57 5.54
N ASN A 536 -23.88 8.18 6.48
CA ASN A 536 -23.66 8.94 7.71
C ASN A 536 -22.71 10.12 7.41
N ASP A 537 -22.94 11.27 8.04
CA ASP A 537 -21.93 12.31 8.19
C ASP A 537 -22.18 13.14 9.46
N GLY A 538 -21.37 14.17 9.69
CA GLY A 538 -21.69 15.24 10.64
C GLY A 538 -23.03 15.92 10.31
N PRO A 539 -23.71 16.50 11.31
CA PRO A 539 -24.95 17.24 11.09
C PRO A 539 -24.70 18.53 10.29
N ALA A 540 -25.75 19.16 9.77
CA ALA A 540 -25.65 20.39 8.98
C ALA A 540 -25.03 21.58 9.75
N GLY A 541 -24.94 21.49 11.09
CA GLY A 541 -24.31 22.45 11.98
C GLY A 541 -23.19 21.83 12.81
N LYS A 542 -22.81 22.50 13.90
CA LYS A 542 -21.86 21.92 14.86
C LYS A 542 -22.54 20.75 15.59
N PRO A 543 -21.82 19.63 15.84
CA PRO A 543 -22.28 18.59 16.74
C PRO A 543 -22.72 19.17 18.10
N GLU A 544 -23.86 18.72 18.63
CA GLU A 544 -24.45 19.21 19.89
C GLU A 544 -23.98 18.39 21.10
N TYR A 545 -23.56 17.14 20.85
CA TYR A 545 -23.00 16.21 21.82
C TYR A 545 -21.97 15.29 21.14
N ASP A 546 -21.15 14.59 21.93
CA ASP A 546 -20.17 13.65 21.41
C ASP A 546 -20.86 12.42 20.77
N GLY A 547 -20.45 12.07 19.55
CA GLY A 547 -21.15 11.07 18.73
C GLY A 547 -22.41 11.59 18.01
N HIS A 548 -22.73 12.90 18.04
CA HIS A 548 -23.84 13.46 17.27
C HIS A 548 -23.57 13.38 15.76
N ARG A 549 -24.30 12.48 15.09
CA ARG A 549 -24.24 12.23 13.65
C ARG A 549 -25.61 12.38 12.99
N ALA A 550 -25.60 12.41 11.66
CA ALA A 550 -26.79 12.57 10.84
C ALA A 550 -26.75 11.63 9.63
N ILE A 551 -27.93 11.26 9.13
CA ILE A 551 -28.06 10.53 7.86
C ILE A 551 -28.40 11.51 6.76
N TRP A 552 -27.67 11.43 5.67
CA TRP A 552 -27.82 12.25 4.47
C TRP A 552 -28.27 11.40 3.30
N ILE A 553 -28.95 12.01 2.35
CA ILE A 553 -29.34 11.39 1.08
C ILE A 553 -29.10 12.34 -0.10
N ARG A 554 -28.80 11.76 -1.26
CA ARG A 554 -28.74 12.44 -2.56
C ARG A 554 -29.13 11.51 -3.70
N GLU A 555 -29.48 12.08 -4.84
CA GLU A 555 -29.68 11.29 -6.07
C GLU A 555 -28.35 10.85 -6.68
N PHE A 556 -28.37 9.70 -7.34
CA PHE A 556 -27.25 9.11 -8.06
C PHE A 556 -27.62 8.84 -9.52
N ASP A 557 -26.82 9.37 -10.44
CA ASP A 557 -26.96 9.08 -11.86
C ASP A 557 -26.09 7.86 -12.21
N TRP A 558 -26.68 6.68 -12.08
CA TRP A 558 -26.01 5.41 -12.36
C TRP A 558 -25.60 5.24 -13.82
N LYS A 559 -26.13 6.05 -14.76
CA LYS A 559 -25.73 6.00 -16.19
C LYS A 559 -24.39 6.66 -16.42
N ASN A 560 -24.10 7.72 -15.66
CA ASN A 560 -22.87 8.49 -15.76
C ASN A 560 -21.89 8.22 -14.60
N GLY A 561 -22.32 7.48 -13.57
CA GLY A 561 -21.48 7.12 -12.43
C GLY A 561 -21.18 8.30 -11.51
N CYS A 562 -22.09 9.27 -11.38
CA CYS A 562 -21.86 10.50 -10.63
C CYS A 562 -23.06 10.90 -9.77
N THR A 563 -22.81 11.79 -8.80
CA THR A 563 -23.87 12.30 -7.93
C THR A 563 -24.65 13.44 -8.57
N VAL A 564 -25.92 13.61 -8.17
CA VAL A 564 -26.80 14.66 -8.69
C VAL A 564 -27.31 15.56 -7.57
N GLY A 565 -27.19 16.88 -7.77
CA GLY A 565 -27.76 17.88 -6.89
C GLY A 565 -27.05 18.01 -5.53
N LYS A 566 -27.77 18.61 -4.56
CA LYS A 566 -27.28 18.81 -3.19
C LYS A 566 -27.77 17.68 -2.29
N GLN A 567 -26.93 17.27 -1.35
CA GLN A 567 -27.34 16.38 -0.27
C GLN A 567 -28.42 17.00 0.63
N LYS A 568 -29.28 16.14 1.20
CA LYS A 568 -30.32 16.49 2.17
C LYS A 568 -30.16 15.66 3.43
N MET A 569 -30.12 16.31 4.59
CA MET A 569 -30.17 15.63 5.88
C MET A 569 -31.58 15.09 6.11
N ILE A 570 -31.69 13.78 6.35
CA ILE A 570 -32.98 13.08 6.55
C ILE A 570 -33.18 12.59 7.97
N ILE A 571 -32.11 12.40 8.74
CA ILE A 571 -32.12 12.11 10.18
C ILE A 571 -31.06 12.99 10.85
N ASP A 572 -31.39 13.56 12.00
CA ASP A 572 -30.51 14.39 12.83
C ASP A 572 -30.47 13.79 14.24
N GLY A 573 -29.39 13.10 14.58
CA GLY A 573 -29.17 12.53 15.91
C GLY A 573 -30.05 11.33 16.28
N GLY A 574 -30.43 10.47 15.33
CA GLY A 574 -31.04 9.15 15.63
C GLY A 574 -32.55 9.14 15.90
N VAL A 575 -33.02 8.14 16.66
CA VAL A 575 -34.45 7.91 16.97
C VAL A 575 -35.03 9.03 17.86
N ASP A 576 -34.31 9.34 18.94
CA ASP A 576 -34.65 10.42 19.87
C ASP A 576 -33.38 11.18 20.23
N LYS A 577 -33.13 12.27 19.50
CA LYS A 577 -31.98 13.15 19.71
C LYS A 577 -31.87 13.68 21.15
N THR A 578 -32.97 13.78 21.89
CA THR A 578 -32.95 14.26 23.28
C THR A 578 -32.26 13.28 24.24
N GLN A 579 -32.12 12.01 23.85
CA GLN A 579 -31.34 11.00 24.59
C GLN A 579 -29.84 11.04 24.24
N HIS A 580 -29.42 11.93 23.34
CA HIS A 580 -28.06 12.01 22.82
C HIS A 580 -27.50 10.67 22.30
N PRO A 581 -28.23 9.95 21.42
CA PRO A 581 -27.78 8.67 20.92
C PRO A 581 -26.49 8.84 20.12
N SER A 582 -25.50 8.01 20.40
CA SER A 582 -24.21 8.09 19.73
C SER A 582 -24.25 7.35 18.40
N TRP A 583 -23.69 7.97 17.35
CA TRP A 583 -23.35 7.30 16.08
C TRP A 583 -24.52 6.62 15.37
N ILE A 584 -25.49 7.40 14.87
CA ILE A 584 -26.48 6.90 13.92
C ILE A 584 -25.79 6.65 12.56
N GLU A 585 -25.56 5.40 12.18
CA GLU A 585 -24.71 5.01 11.05
C GLU A 585 -25.26 3.79 10.29
N GLY A 586 -24.49 3.19 9.35
CA GLY A 586 -24.95 2.04 8.56
C GLY A 586 -26.32 2.20 7.87
N PRO A 587 -26.63 3.33 7.19
CA PRO A 587 -27.96 3.54 6.64
C PRO A 587 -28.24 2.63 5.42
N HIS A 588 -29.31 1.85 5.48
CA HIS A 588 -29.88 1.15 4.33
C HIS A 588 -31.29 1.66 4.03
N LEU A 589 -31.54 1.96 2.75
CA LEU A 589 -32.83 2.46 2.29
C LEU A 589 -33.55 1.37 1.47
N TYR A 590 -34.79 1.05 1.84
CA TYR A 590 -35.64 0.09 1.15
C TYR A 590 -36.93 0.75 0.69
N HIS A 591 -37.47 0.33 -0.45
CA HIS A 591 -38.80 0.69 -0.89
C HIS A 591 -39.66 -0.58 -0.91
N ILE A 592 -40.55 -0.72 0.07
CA ILE A 592 -41.33 -1.94 0.29
C ILE A 592 -42.81 -1.55 0.35
N ASN A 593 -43.61 -2.13 -0.54
CA ASN A 593 -45.07 -1.93 -0.59
C ASN A 593 -45.50 -0.44 -0.57
N GLY A 594 -44.79 0.42 -1.31
CA GLY A 594 -45.09 1.85 -1.41
C GLY A 594 -44.61 2.70 -0.22
N THR A 595 -43.84 2.12 0.71
CA THR A 595 -43.25 2.83 1.86
C THR A 595 -41.73 2.77 1.80
N TYR A 596 -41.09 3.90 2.04
CA TYR A 596 -39.64 3.95 2.21
C TYR A 596 -39.29 3.63 3.66
N TYR A 597 -38.44 2.64 3.85
CA TYR A 597 -37.85 2.28 5.13
C TYR A 597 -36.39 2.70 5.14
N LEU A 598 -35.98 3.46 6.15
CA LEU A 598 -34.58 3.75 6.43
C LEU A 598 -34.18 2.96 7.66
N MET A 599 -33.33 1.97 7.49
CA MET A 599 -32.72 1.22 8.58
C MET A 599 -31.34 1.81 8.87
N ALA A 600 -30.92 1.84 10.13
CA ALA A 600 -29.64 2.36 10.56
C ALA A 600 -29.20 1.74 11.88
N ALA A 601 -27.89 1.65 12.09
CA ALA A 601 -27.29 1.32 13.37
C ALA A 601 -27.26 2.54 14.31
N GLU A 602 -27.45 2.34 15.60
CA GLU A 602 -27.39 3.39 16.63
C GLU A 602 -26.70 2.87 17.90
N GLY A 603 -26.01 3.74 18.64
CA GLY A 603 -25.36 3.43 19.92
C GLY A 603 -23.86 3.14 19.80
N GLY A 604 -23.33 3.18 18.57
CA GLY A 604 -21.97 2.77 18.21
C GLY A 604 -21.76 1.25 18.29
N THR A 605 -20.77 0.74 17.57
CA THR A 605 -20.47 -0.71 17.46
C THR A 605 -19.94 -1.38 18.75
N GLY A 606 -20.19 -0.81 19.92
CA GLY A 606 -19.83 -1.35 21.25
C GLY A 606 -21.02 -1.98 21.99
N PRO A 607 -20.97 -2.12 23.33
CA PRO A 607 -22.03 -2.79 24.10
C PRO A 607 -23.43 -2.16 24.01
N ASN A 608 -23.52 -0.90 23.54
CA ASN A 608 -24.77 -0.17 23.37
C ASN A 608 -25.39 -0.29 21.97
N HIS A 609 -24.76 -1.06 21.07
CA HIS A 609 -25.17 -1.21 19.67
C HIS A 609 -26.62 -1.70 19.56
N SER A 610 -27.31 -1.16 18.56
CA SER A 610 -28.69 -1.48 18.23
C SER A 610 -28.98 -1.17 16.78
N GLU A 611 -29.99 -1.83 16.22
CA GLU A 611 -30.55 -1.50 14.92
C GLU A 611 -31.89 -0.78 15.09
N VAL A 612 -32.08 0.30 14.35
CA VAL A 612 -33.29 1.13 14.38
C VAL A 612 -33.85 1.33 12.97
N ILE A 613 -35.14 1.60 12.88
CA ILE A 613 -35.83 1.77 11.61
C ILE A 613 -36.82 2.93 11.61
N PHE A 614 -36.91 3.60 10.47
CA PHE A 614 -37.75 4.75 10.22
C PHE A 614 -38.57 4.53 8.94
N THR A 615 -39.70 5.23 8.82
CA THR A 615 -40.57 5.16 7.63
C THR A 615 -40.85 6.53 7.03
N SER A 616 -41.04 6.58 5.72
CA SER A 616 -41.51 7.76 5.00
C SER A 616 -42.30 7.39 3.74
N ALA A 617 -43.07 8.35 3.21
CA ALA A 617 -43.71 8.25 1.91
C ALA A 617 -42.82 8.79 0.76
N SER A 618 -41.60 9.25 1.08
CA SER A 618 -40.65 9.84 0.13
C SER A 618 -39.23 9.42 0.50
N PRO A 619 -38.34 9.16 -0.47
CA PRO A 619 -36.94 8.83 -0.16
C PRO A 619 -36.23 10.01 0.51
N PHE A 620 -36.71 11.24 0.33
CA PHE A 620 -36.18 12.44 0.97
C PHE A 620 -36.85 12.76 2.32
N GLY A 621 -37.66 11.86 2.85
CA GLY A 621 -38.37 12.09 4.11
C GLY A 621 -39.54 13.09 4.03
N PRO A 622 -40.06 13.56 5.18
CA PRO A 622 -39.51 13.32 6.52
C PRO A 622 -39.66 11.86 6.94
N PHE A 623 -38.60 11.30 7.51
CA PHE A 623 -38.63 9.97 8.11
C PHE A 623 -39.13 10.05 9.55
N LYS A 624 -39.96 9.08 9.95
CA LYS A 624 -40.48 8.96 11.32
C LYS A 624 -39.98 7.66 11.94
N PRO A 625 -39.47 7.67 13.19
CA PRO A 625 -39.04 6.44 13.84
C PRO A 625 -40.22 5.49 14.03
N CYS A 626 -39.98 4.21 13.82
CA CYS A 626 -40.95 3.17 14.12
C CYS A 626 -41.09 3.00 15.63
N ALA A 627 -42.31 2.71 16.10
CA ALA A 627 -42.60 2.59 17.53
C ALA A 627 -41.94 1.34 18.16
N ILE A 628 -41.55 0.38 17.33
CA ILE A 628 -40.93 -0.88 17.74
C ILE A 628 -39.42 -0.74 18.05
N ASN A 629 -38.80 0.42 17.76
CA ASN A 629 -37.36 0.59 17.91
C ASN A 629 -36.87 0.32 19.35
N PRO A 630 -35.68 -0.28 19.52
CA PRO A 630 -34.83 -0.87 18.47
C PRO A 630 -35.36 -2.23 17.96
N ILE A 631 -35.12 -2.55 16.69
CA ILE A 631 -35.55 -3.82 16.07
C ILE A 631 -34.56 -4.97 16.29
N LEU A 632 -33.36 -4.66 16.78
CA LEU A 632 -32.30 -5.59 17.18
C LEU A 632 -31.43 -4.94 18.25
N THR A 633 -31.26 -5.59 19.40
CA THR A 633 -30.20 -5.23 20.37
C THR A 633 -29.95 -6.35 21.38
N GLN A 634 -28.76 -6.38 21.97
CA GLN A 634 -28.44 -7.17 23.17
C GLN A 634 -28.07 -6.26 24.36
N ARG A 635 -28.27 -4.94 24.21
CA ARG A 635 -28.03 -3.94 25.26
C ARG A 635 -28.91 -4.21 26.47
N GLY A 636 -28.37 -4.01 27.67
CA GLY A 636 -29.11 -4.16 28.94
C GLY A 636 -29.21 -5.60 29.48
N LEU A 637 -28.77 -6.60 28.71
CA LEU A 637 -28.68 -7.98 29.20
C LEU A 637 -27.44 -8.19 30.10
N PRO A 638 -27.49 -9.11 31.08
CA PRO A 638 -26.33 -9.42 31.94
C PRO A 638 -25.11 -9.86 31.11
N GLY A 639 -23.95 -9.27 31.37
CA GLY A 639 -22.71 -9.55 30.65
C GLY A 639 -22.08 -10.90 30.99
N ASP A 640 -22.40 -11.48 32.15
CA ASP A 640 -21.93 -12.76 32.66
C ASP A 640 -22.84 -13.95 32.30
N ARG A 641 -23.86 -13.72 31.47
CA ARG A 641 -24.74 -14.79 31.00
C ARG A 641 -23.95 -15.85 30.21
N PRO A 642 -24.37 -17.13 30.25
CA PRO A 642 -23.72 -18.17 29.45
C PRO A 642 -23.74 -17.83 27.96
N ASN A 643 -22.61 -17.99 27.27
CA ASN A 643 -22.45 -17.79 25.83
C ASN A 643 -23.01 -16.44 25.35
N PRO A 644 -22.48 -15.30 25.83
CA PRO A 644 -23.00 -14.00 25.45
C PRO A 644 -22.71 -13.71 23.97
N VAL A 645 -23.67 -13.06 23.30
CA VAL A 645 -23.46 -12.32 22.05
C VAL A 645 -23.75 -10.86 22.33
N THR A 646 -22.80 -9.97 22.04
CA THR A 646 -22.91 -8.54 22.35
C THR A 646 -22.73 -7.70 21.10
N CYS A 647 -22.91 -6.38 21.24
CA CYS A 647 -22.58 -5.41 20.20
C CYS A 647 -23.32 -5.64 18.87
N VAL A 648 -24.58 -6.11 18.92
CA VAL A 648 -25.34 -6.46 17.71
C VAL A 648 -26.01 -5.24 17.07
N GLY A 649 -25.93 -5.14 15.74
CA GLY A 649 -26.42 -4.03 14.93
C GLY A 649 -25.77 -4.05 13.55
N HIS A 650 -25.82 -2.93 12.83
CA HIS A 650 -25.31 -2.77 11.47
C HIS A 650 -25.88 -3.87 10.54
N ALA A 651 -27.21 -3.94 10.52
CA ALA A 651 -27.94 -5.01 9.83
C ALA A 651 -28.20 -4.67 8.37
N ASP A 652 -28.45 -5.70 7.55
CA ASP A 652 -29.02 -5.56 6.20
C ASP A 652 -30.08 -6.66 5.99
N LEU A 653 -31.15 -6.33 5.25
CA LEU A 653 -32.32 -7.18 5.06
C LEU A 653 -32.31 -7.83 3.68
N VAL A 654 -32.77 -9.08 3.64
CA VAL A 654 -33.03 -9.78 2.37
C VAL A 654 -34.35 -10.54 2.42
N GLU A 655 -35.13 -10.42 1.35
CA GLU A 655 -36.33 -11.21 1.12
C GLU A 655 -35.99 -12.45 0.29
N THR A 656 -36.53 -13.62 0.64
CA THR A 656 -36.39 -14.85 -0.15
C THR A 656 -37.36 -14.88 -1.34
N PRO A 657 -37.16 -15.78 -2.33
CA PRO A 657 -38.14 -15.98 -3.39
C PRO A 657 -39.56 -16.35 -2.88
N ASP A 658 -39.65 -16.95 -1.71
CA ASP A 658 -40.91 -17.36 -1.07
C ASP A 658 -41.56 -16.24 -0.23
N GLY A 659 -40.90 -15.08 -0.11
CA GLY A 659 -41.40 -13.91 0.63
C GLY A 659 -41.04 -13.89 2.13
N ASP A 660 -40.21 -14.83 2.58
CA ASP A 660 -39.66 -14.80 3.94
C ASP A 660 -38.55 -13.74 4.03
N TRP A 661 -38.40 -13.11 5.19
CA TRP A 661 -37.39 -12.09 5.41
C TRP A 661 -36.32 -12.57 6.40
N TYR A 662 -35.07 -12.23 6.10
CA TYR A 662 -33.92 -12.48 6.97
C TYR A 662 -33.10 -11.21 7.12
N ALA A 663 -32.42 -11.10 8.25
CA ALA A 663 -31.44 -10.06 8.52
C ALA A 663 -30.06 -10.69 8.71
N VAL A 664 -29.05 -10.13 8.06
CA VAL A 664 -27.65 -10.30 8.44
C VAL A 664 -27.25 -9.12 9.31
N PHE A 665 -26.38 -9.34 10.30
CA PHE A 665 -25.92 -8.28 11.20
C PHE A 665 -24.61 -8.69 11.87
N LEU A 666 -23.85 -7.73 12.36
CA LEU A 666 -22.62 -8.03 13.10
C LEU A 666 -22.90 -8.35 14.57
N GLY A 667 -21.99 -9.07 15.22
CA GLY A 667 -22.00 -9.29 16.67
C GLY A 667 -20.66 -9.75 17.20
N VAL A 668 -20.48 -9.76 18.52
CA VAL A 668 -19.24 -10.18 19.18
C VAL A 668 -19.54 -11.34 20.13
N ARG A 669 -18.66 -12.36 20.15
CA ARG A 669 -18.63 -13.40 21.19
C ARG A 669 -17.54 -13.08 22.22
N PRO A 670 -17.82 -12.22 23.23
CA PRO A 670 -16.82 -11.91 24.25
C PRO A 670 -16.62 -13.10 25.19
N TYR A 671 -15.46 -13.13 25.84
CA TYR A 671 -15.18 -14.01 26.95
C TYR A 671 -14.99 -13.19 28.23
N ARG A 672 -13.98 -13.45 29.06
CA ARG A 672 -13.78 -12.77 30.35
C ARG A 672 -13.62 -11.26 30.16
N ASN A 673 -14.27 -10.46 31.02
CA ASN A 673 -14.13 -8.99 31.09
C ASN A 673 -14.37 -8.25 29.75
N GLY A 674 -15.18 -8.80 28.84
CA GLY A 674 -15.48 -8.17 27.56
C GLY A 674 -14.37 -8.29 26.50
N HIS A 675 -13.30 -9.04 26.77
CA HIS A 675 -12.30 -9.33 25.75
C HIS A 675 -12.86 -10.24 24.65
N ASP A 676 -12.39 -10.03 23.42
CA ASP A 676 -12.65 -10.87 22.26
C ASP A 676 -11.44 -10.86 21.32
N VAL A 677 -11.18 -11.98 20.65
CA VAL A 677 -10.06 -12.13 19.69
C VAL A 677 -10.53 -12.40 18.27
N MET A 678 -11.81 -12.75 18.10
CA MET A 678 -12.40 -13.00 16.79
C MET A 678 -12.86 -11.70 16.12
N GLY A 679 -12.95 -10.59 16.88
CA GLY A 679 -13.53 -9.35 16.40
C GLY A 679 -15.05 -9.47 16.24
N ARG A 680 -15.59 -8.60 15.38
CA ARG A 680 -17.01 -8.59 14.99
C ARG A 680 -17.25 -9.63 13.90
N GLU A 681 -18.19 -10.53 14.14
CA GLU A 681 -18.55 -11.68 13.30
C GLU A 681 -19.93 -11.47 12.67
N THR A 682 -20.27 -12.19 11.60
CA THR A 682 -21.58 -12.07 10.96
C THR A 682 -22.57 -13.10 11.50
N PHE A 683 -23.75 -12.64 11.89
CA PHE A 683 -24.89 -13.41 12.38
C PHE A 683 -26.08 -13.26 11.42
N MET A 684 -27.05 -14.16 11.54
CA MET A 684 -28.30 -14.12 10.80
C MET A 684 -29.49 -14.54 11.66
N LEU A 685 -30.62 -13.86 11.50
CA LEU A 685 -31.91 -14.21 12.10
C LEU A 685 -33.07 -14.04 11.11
N PRO A 686 -34.15 -14.83 11.24
CA PRO A 686 -35.40 -14.54 10.54
C PRO A 686 -36.01 -13.22 11.02
N VAL A 687 -36.71 -12.53 10.13
CA VAL A 687 -37.37 -11.26 10.40
C VAL A 687 -38.88 -11.47 10.38
N THR A 688 -39.53 -11.02 11.44
CA THR A 688 -41.00 -11.03 11.52
C THR A 688 -41.54 -9.63 11.29
N TRP A 689 -42.71 -9.53 10.66
CA TRP A 689 -43.36 -8.24 10.41
C TRP A 689 -44.63 -8.12 11.25
N LYS A 690 -44.73 -7.03 12.01
CA LYS A 690 -45.92 -6.69 12.80
C LYS A 690 -46.35 -5.28 12.45
N GLU A 691 -47.59 -5.12 11.98
CA GLU A 691 -48.13 -3.81 11.60
C GLU A 691 -47.20 -3.04 10.64
N ASN A 692 -46.66 -3.74 9.63
CA ASN A 692 -45.69 -3.23 8.66
C ASN A 692 -44.36 -2.72 9.26
N GLN A 693 -43.99 -3.18 10.45
CA GLN A 693 -42.68 -2.91 11.07
C GLN A 693 -41.91 -4.22 11.23
N PRO A 694 -40.64 -4.29 10.77
CA PRO A 694 -39.84 -5.50 10.91
C PRO A 694 -39.30 -5.62 12.34
N ILE A 695 -39.14 -6.86 12.80
CA ILE A 695 -38.57 -7.24 14.09
C ILE A 695 -37.56 -8.35 13.80
N ILE A 696 -36.27 -8.06 14.03
CA ILE A 696 -35.18 -9.02 13.88
C ILE A 696 -35.05 -9.84 15.17
N LEU A 697 -35.06 -9.15 16.31
CA LEU A 697 -34.97 -9.76 17.63
C LEU A 697 -35.91 -9.04 18.60
N PRO A 698 -36.90 -9.72 19.20
CA PRO A 698 -37.74 -9.14 20.23
C PRO A 698 -36.93 -8.62 21.43
N GLU A 699 -37.37 -7.53 22.03
CA GLU A 699 -36.69 -6.94 23.19
C GLU A 699 -36.57 -7.94 24.34
N GLY A 700 -35.34 -8.13 24.85
CA GLY A 700 -35.03 -9.03 25.95
C GLY A 700 -34.69 -10.47 25.54
N ASP A 701 -34.89 -10.86 24.29
CA ASP A 701 -34.51 -12.19 23.80
C ASP A 701 -33.00 -12.31 23.62
N VAL A 702 -32.49 -13.53 23.73
CA VAL A 702 -31.05 -13.83 23.64
C VAL A 702 -30.71 -14.47 22.30
N ILE A 703 -29.62 -14.03 21.69
CA ILE A 703 -29.05 -14.70 20.52
C ILE A 703 -28.27 -15.92 20.98
N THR A 704 -28.53 -17.07 20.35
CA THR A 704 -27.81 -18.32 20.58
C THR A 704 -26.81 -18.60 19.47
N TYR A 705 -25.67 -19.22 19.81
CA TYR A 705 -24.66 -19.65 18.85
C TYR A 705 -24.09 -21.03 19.19
N THR A 706 -23.46 -21.67 18.20
CA THR A 706 -22.73 -22.93 18.36
C THR A 706 -21.24 -22.64 18.53
N ALA A 707 -20.69 -22.87 19.73
CA ALA A 707 -19.35 -22.40 20.10
C ALA A 707 -18.19 -23.10 19.39
N ASP A 708 -18.28 -24.42 19.21
CA ASP A 708 -17.23 -25.24 18.62
C ASP A 708 -17.78 -25.94 17.38
N ARG A 709 -17.36 -25.48 16.20
CA ARG A 709 -17.64 -26.15 14.94
C ARG A 709 -16.35 -26.75 14.45
N SER A 710 -16.39 -28.01 14.05
CA SER A 710 -15.24 -28.59 13.36
C SER A 710 -14.95 -27.77 12.11
N TYR A 711 -13.68 -27.42 11.95
CA TYR A 711 -13.21 -26.63 10.83
C TYR A 711 -11.82 -27.12 10.42
N GLY A 712 -11.60 -27.25 9.12
CA GLY A 712 -10.33 -27.68 8.56
C GLY A 712 -10.06 -29.20 8.60
N PRO A 713 -8.84 -29.64 8.24
CA PRO A 713 -7.66 -28.80 8.02
C PRO A 713 -7.85 -27.83 6.84
N ALA A 714 -7.68 -26.55 7.12
CA ALA A 714 -7.85 -25.47 6.15
C ALA A 714 -6.48 -24.84 5.85
N PRO A 715 -5.91 -25.10 4.66
CA PRO A 715 -4.60 -24.59 4.32
C PRO A 715 -4.65 -23.11 3.91
N LEU A 716 -3.60 -22.34 4.21
CA LEU A 716 -3.49 -20.95 3.71
C LEU A 716 -3.12 -20.87 2.22
N TRP A 717 -2.53 -21.93 1.66
CA TRP A 717 -2.22 -22.04 0.24
C TRP A 717 -2.15 -23.49 -0.21
N THR A 718 -2.17 -23.68 -1.52
CA THR A 718 -1.94 -24.96 -2.19
C THR A 718 -0.94 -24.75 -3.32
N ALA A 719 -0.58 -25.81 -4.05
CA ALA A 719 0.22 -25.68 -5.26
C ALA A 719 -0.42 -24.79 -6.35
N ASN A 720 -1.73 -24.49 -6.24
CA ASN A 720 -2.47 -23.67 -7.20
C ASN A 720 -2.59 -22.18 -6.79
N GLY A 721 -2.00 -21.77 -5.66
CA GLY A 721 -2.13 -20.40 -5.15
C GLY A 721 -2.58 -20.32 -3.70
N LEU A 722 -2.75 -19.09 -3.21
CA LEU A 722 -3.31 -18.81 -1.89
C LEU A 722 -4.78 -19.25 -1.80
N ALA A 723 -5.19 -19.64 -0.60
CA ALA A 723 -6.59 -19.89 -0.30
C ALA A 723 -7.42 -18.60 -0.41
N LYS A 724 -8.71 -18.74 -0.72
CA LYS A 724 -9.62 -17.60 -0.88
C LYS A 724 -9.80 -16.75 0.39
N GLU A 725 -9.50 -17.32 1.56
CA GLU A 725 -9.55 -16.63 2.86
C GLU A 725 -8.22 -16.01 3.29
N ALA A 726 -7.14 -16.25 2.53
CA ALA A 726 -5.82 -15.74 2.87
C ALA A 726 -5.71 -14.25 2.54
N PHE A 727 -5.12 -13.49 3.46
CA PHE A 727 -4.91 -12.05 3.31
C PHE A 727 -3.55 -11.60 3.86
N PHE A 728 -3.20 -10.37 3.51
CA PHE A 728 -2.00 -9.64 3.87
C PHE A 728 -2.35 -8.49 4.80
N ILE A 729 -1.39 -8.10 5.64
CA ILE A 729 -1.42 -6.83 6.36
C ILE A 729 -1.06 -5.73 5.37
N ARG A 730 -2.02 -4.87 5.03
CA ARG A 730 -1.94 -3.84 3.98
C ARG A 730 -1.61 -4.41 2.60
N THR A 731 -1.62 -3.55 1.58
CA THR A 731 -1.48 -3.95 0.17
C THR A 731 -0.02 -4.17 -0.23
N PRO A 732 0.38 -5.39 -0.66
CA PRO A 732 1.69 -5.60 -1.28
C PRO A 732 1.72 -4.93 -2.66
N LEU A 733 2.64 -3.97 -2.86
CA LEU A 733 2.83 -3.30 -4.15
C LEU A 733 3.67 -4.13 -5.13
N VAL A 734 4.51 -5.01 -4.59
CA VAL A 734 5.30 -6.00 -5.33
C VAL A 734 5.06 -7.39 -4.74
N PRO A 735 5.15 -8.47 -5.54
CA PRO A 735 5.02 -9.82 -5.03
C PRO A 735 6.03 -10.10 -3.89
N CYS A 736 5.52 -10.51 -2.73
CA CYS A 736 6.34 -10.84 -1.55
C CYS A 736 6.51 -12.36 -1.33
N TYR A 737 5.93 -13.19 -2.20
CA TYR A 737 6.03 -14.64 -2.14
C TYR A 737 5.96 -15.27 -3.53
N ASP A 738 6.41 -16.52 -3.62
CA ASP A 738 6.14 -17.44 -4.72
C ASP A 738 5.78 -18.83 -4.16
N ILE A 739 5.05 -19.65 -4.90
CA ILE A 739 4.76 -21.04 -4.53
C ILE A 739 5.53 -21.95 -5.49
N ASN A 740 6.54 -22.63 -4.96
CA ASN A 740 7.41 -23.44 -5.80
C ASN A 740 6.74 -24.74 -6.26
N SER A 741 7.39 -25.45 -7.19
CA SER A 741 6.90 -26.72 -7.76
C SER A 741 6.57 -27.84 -6.75
N LYS A 742 7.00 -27.71 -5.48
CA LYS A 742 6.69 -28.65 -4.40
C LYS A 742 5.49 -28.23 -3.56
N GLY A 743 4.84 -27.11 -3.88
CA GLY A 743 3.75 -26.52 -3.09
C GLY A 743 4.22 -25.80 -1.83
N GLN A 744 5.52 -25.52 -1.70
CA GLN A 744 6.05 -24.73 -0.58
C GLN A 744 5.98 -23.24 -0.91
N LEU A 745 5.68 -22.41 0.08
CA LEU A 745 5.63 -20.97 -0.07
C LEU A 745 7.00 -20.37 0.26
N GLU A 746 7.65 -19.77 -0.74
CA GLU A 746 8.88 -19.01 -0.58
C GLU A 746 8.53 -17.55 -0.35
N MET A 747 8.68 -17.08 0.88
CA MET A 747 8.44 -15.68 1.26
C MET A 747 9.76 -14.89 1.25
N THR A 748 9.76 -13.75 0.58
CA THR A 748 10.87 -12.78 0.68
C THR A 748 10.71 -11.99 1.97
N ALA A 749 11.70 -12.07 2.86
CA ALA A 749 11.68 -11.41 4.16
C ALA A 749 11.80 -9.90 4.00
N SER A 750 10.85 -9.16 4.56
CA SER A 750 10.78 -7.70 4.45
C SER A 750 11.68 -7.01 5.47
N SER A 751 12.29 -5.89 5.11
CA SER A 751 12.90 -4.97 6.10
C SER A 751 11.87 -4.28 7.00
N THR A 752 10.58 -4.38 6.66
CA THR A 752 9.48 -3.81 7.42
C THR A 752 9.04 -4.75 8.55
N ASP A 753 9.11 -4.28 9.79
CA ASP A 753 8.62 -5.00 10.98
C ASP A 753 7.13 -4.73 11.22
N LEU A 754 6.47 -5.59 12.01
CA LEU A 754 5.03 -5.55 12.28
C LEU A 754 4.55 -4.25 12.94
N ASN A 755 5.44 -3.51 13.60
CA ASN A 755 5.11 -2.29 14.34
C ASN A 755 5.31 -0.98 13.56
N GLN A 756 5.60 -1.06 12.26
CA GLN A 756 6.01 0.11 11.46
C GLN A 756 4.88 0.77 10.68
N LYS A 757 3.63 0.27 10.77
CA LYS A 757 2.48 0.78 10.00
C LYS A 757 2.70 0.78 8.49
N ARG A 758 3.45 -0.20 7.99
CA ARG A 758 3.74 -0.43 6.57
C ARG A 758 3.35 -1.87 6.20
N GLN A 759 3.62 -2.30 4.97
CA GLN A 759 3.36 -3.66 4.52
C GLN A 759 4.51 -4.61 4.96
N PRO A 760 4.30 -5.51 5.94
CA PRO A 760 5.26 -6.56 6.27
C PRO A 760 5.11 -7.76 5.33
N ALA A 761 6.13 -8.63 5.25
CA ALA A 761 5.96 -9.92 4.57
C ALA A 761 5.20 -10.88 5.50
N ALA A 762 3.87 -10.84 5.43
CA ALA A 762 2.97 -11.65 6.25
C ALA A 762 1.74 -12.10 5.46
N ILE A 763 1.31 -13.34 5.69
CA ILE A 763 0.10 -13.94 5.11
C ILE A 763 -0.64 -14.66 6.22
N GLY A 764 -1.94 -14.43 6.34
CA GLY A 764 -2.74 -15.05 7.39
C GLY A 764 -4.20 -15.21 7.08
N ARG A 765 -4.92 -15.62 8.12
CA ARG A 765 -6.37 -15.82 8.20
C ARG A 765 -6.86 -15.32 9.54
N TRP A 766 -8.17 -15.15 9.69
CA TRP A 766 -8.77 -14.91 11.00
C TRP A 766 -8.73 -16.14 11.90
N ILE A 767 -8.53 -15.90 13.20
CA ILE A 767 -8.93 -16.85 14.24
C ILE A 767 -10.46 -16.83 14.32
N ASN A 768 -11.10 -18.01 14.28
CA ASN A 768 -12.56 -18.14 14.25
C ASN A 768 -13.15 -18.93 15.43
N ASN A 769 -12.28 -19.51 16.28
CA ASN A 769 -12.63 -20.26 17.48
C ASN A 769 -11.60 -20.01 18.60
N TRP A 770 -12.02 -20.16 19.86
CA TRP A 770 -11.11 -20.10 21.01
C TRP A 770 -10.15 -21.29 21.03
N THR A 771 -10.66 -22.48 20.67
CA THR A 771 -9.85 -23.69 20.51
C THR A 771 -9.45 -23.88 19.05
N PHE A 772 -8.16 -23.97 18.78
CA PHE A 772 -7.65 -24.20 17.43
C PHE A 772 -6.21 -24.71 17.48
N THR A 773 -5.74 -25.23 16.35
CA THR A 773 -4.34 -25.52 16.09
C THR A 773 -3.94 -24.91 14.76
N ALA A 774 -2.87 -24.13 14.74
CA ALA A 774 -2.21 -23.68 13.51
C ALA A 774 -0.76 -24.17 13.50
N GLN A 775 -0.31 -24.71 12.36
CA GLN A 775 1.03 -25.28 12.24
C GLN A 775 1.62 -25.08 10.84
N THR A 776 2.94 -25.04 10.75
CA THR A 776 3.70 -24.98 9.49
C THR A 776 5.10 -25.57 9.65
N GLY A 777 5.68 -26.08 8.56
CA GLY A 777 7.14 -26.30 8.48
C GLY A 777 7.86 -25.02 8.08
N LEU A 778 9.10 -24.83 8.53
CA LEU A 778 9.94 -23.66 8.24
C LEU A 778 11.38 -24.08 7.94
N ASP A 779 11.86 -23.68 6.77
CA ASP A 779 13.27 -23.64 6.40
C ASP A 779 13.71 -22.18 6.22
N PHE A 780 14.56 -21.71 7.13
CA PHE A 780 15.07 -20.35 7.18
C PHE A 780 16.43 -20.33 7.86
N VAL A 781 17.39 -19.61 7.27
CA VAL A 781 18.75 -19.47 7.80
C VAL A 781 18.98 -17.99 8.15
N PRO A 782 18.74 -17.58 9.41
CA PRO A 782 19.00 -16.21 9.82
C PRO A 782 20.51 -15.93 9.77
N GLN A 783 20.90 -14.79 9.23
CA GLN A 783 22.31 -14.41 9.05
C GLN A 783 22.78 -13.43 10.12
N GLN A 784 21.86 -12.70 10.74
CA GLN A 784 22.14 -11.74 11.81
C GLN A 784 20.96 -11.61 12.77
N PRO A 785 21.16 -11.05 13.97
CA PRO A 785 20.05 -10.70 14.86
C PRO A 785 19.03 -9.82 14.13
N LYS A 786 17.74 -9.99 14.46
CA LYS A 786 16.56 -9.40 13.78
C LYS A 786 16.11 -10.08 12.48
N ASP A 787 16.92 -10.96 11.88
CA ASP A 787 16.39 -11.87 10.88
C ASP A 787 15.42 -12.84 11.57
N PHE A 788 14.17 -12.89 11.15
CA PHE A 788 13.14 -13.68 11.81
C PHE A 788 12.19 -14.29 10.77
N ALA A 789 11.82 -15.55 10.97
CA ALA A 789 10.69 -16.15 10.26
C ALA A 789 9.92 -17.11 11.15
N GLY A 790 8.59 -17.14 11.06
CA GLY A 790 7.76 -18.02 11.87
C GLY A 790 6.27 -17.76 11.78
N ILE A 791 5.55 -18.09 12.86
CA ILE A 791 4.11 -17.87 13.03
C ILE A 791 3.87 -16.57 13.81
N ILE A 792 2.81 -15.85 13.44
CA ILE A 792 2.33 -14.67 14.14
C ILE A 792 0.86 -14.81 14.55
N CYS A 793 0.51 -14.21 15.68
CA CYS A 793 -0.86 -13.83 16.04
C CYS A 793 -0.90 -12.30 16.10
N PHE A 794 -1.56 -11.65 15.15
CA PHE A 794 -1.50 -10.20 14.94
C PHE A 794 -2.87 -9.57 15.07
N HIS A 795 -3.04 -8.58 15.94
CA HIS A 795 -4.26 -7.77 16.02
C HIS A 795 -4.04 -6.39 15.42
N ASP A 796 -3.01 -5.66 15.89
CA ASP A 796 -2.57 -4.39 15.31
C ASP A 796 -1.05 -4.22 15.40
N ASP A 797 -0.52 -3.10 14.89
CA ASP A 797 0.92 -2.79 14.93
C ASP A 797 1.51 -2.70 16.36
N ASN A 798 0.66 -2.66 17.40
CA ASN A 798 1.06 -2.51 18.80
C ASN A 798 0.78 -3.76 19.65
N CYS A 799 -0.04 -4.68 19.16
CA CYS A 799 -0.55 -5.86 19.86
C CYS A 799 -0.43 -7.09 18.96
N TYR A 800 0.65 -7.85 19.15
CA TYR A 800 0.93 -9.06 18.39
C TYR A 800 1.82 -10.03 19.19
N ILE A 801 1.78 -11.29 18.81
CA ILE A 801 2.68 -12.35 19.29
C ILE A 801 3.43 -12.89 18.08
N ARG A 802 4.74 -13.05 18.19
CA ARG A 802 5.57 -13.68 17.15
C ARG A 802 6.35 -14.85 17.74
N PHE A 803 6.35 -15.96 17.01
CA PHE A 803 7.04 -17.18 17.38
C PHE A 803 7.78 -17.78 16.17
N GLY A 804 9.10 -17.86 16.23
CA GLY A 804 9.89 -18.21 15.04
C GLY A 804 11.38 -18.34 15.29
N LYS A 805 12.11 -18.59 14.20
CA LYS A 805 13.56 -18.82 14.21
C LYS A 805 14.30 -17.51 13.99
N THR A 806 15.35 -17.26 14.78
CA THR A 806 16.24 -16.08 14.67
C THR A 806 17.62 -16.38 15.26
N LEU A 807 18.49 -15.36 15.34
CA LEU A 807 19.72 -15.39 16.13
C LEU A 807 19.54 -14.57 17.42
N ASP A 808 20.08 -15.06 18.54
CA ASP A 808 20.20 -14.28 19.76
C ASP A 808 21.28 -13.18 19.65
N GLN A 809 21.50 -12.42 20.72
CA GLN A 809 22.47 -11.32 20.75
C GLN A 809 23.93 -11.79 20.58
N ASP A 810 24.23 -13.06 20.89
CA ASP A 810 25.55 -13.67 20.68
C ASP A 810 25.70 -14.28 19.27
N GLY A 811 24.65 -14.21 18.43
CA GLY A 811 24.63 -14.81 17.10
C GLY A 811 24.33 -16.32 17.09
N LYS A 812 23.78 -16.89 18.16
CA LYS A 812 23.40 -18.31 18.23
C LYS A 812 21.96 -18.51 17.76
N PRO A 813 21.66 -19.60 17.02
CA PRO A 813 20.32 -19.86 16.52
C PRO A 813 19.37 -20.24 17.66
N VAL A 814 18.19 -19.61 17.69
CA VAL A 814 17.16 -19.84 18.72
C VAL A 814 15.77 -19.86 18.10
N MET A 815 14.85 -20.57 18.76
CA MET A 815 13.43 -20.34 18.66
C MET A 815 13.05 -19.23 19.64
N LEU A 816 12.50 -18.12 19.14
CA LEU A 816 12.13 -16.94 19.91
C LEU A 816 10.61 -16.82 19.95
N LEU A 817 10.07 -16.63 21.16
CA LEU A 817 8.70 -16.21 21.42
C LEU A 817 8.71 -14.81 22.04
N GLU A 818 7.99 -13.88 21.44
CA GLU A 818 7.80 -12.53 21.98
C GLU A 818 6.33 -12.13 21.90
N THR A 819 5.85 -11.51 22.98
CA THR A 819 4.49 -10.95 23.05
C THR A 819 4.59 -9.44 23.20
N TYR A 820 3.88 -8.71 22.36
CA TYR A 820 3.77 -7.26 22.41
C TYR A 820 2.32 -6.84 22.68
N SER A 821 2.13 -5.86 23.55
CA SER A 821 0.85 -5.22 23.80
C SER A 821 1.06 -3.74 24.12
N HIS A 822 0.18 -2.88 23.61
CA HIS A 822 0.32 -1.42 23.71
C HIS A 822 1.71 -0.91 23.26
N GLY A 823 2.30 -1.55 22.25
CA GLY A 823 3.59 -1.18 21.67
C GLY A 823 4.79 -1.53 22.55
N ARG A 824 4.59 -2.34 23.59
CA ARG A 824 5.63 -2.75 24.55
C ARG A 824 5.83 -4.25 24.54
N LEU A 825 7.08 -4.70 24.65
CA LEU A 825 7.40 -6.10 24.89
C LEU A 825 6.90 -6.49 26.28
N CYS A 826 5.96 -7.43 26.36
CA CYS A 826 5.38 -7.92 27.62
C CYS A 826 6.11 -9.15 28.15
N SER A 827 6.52 -10.06 27.27
CA SER A 827 7.25 -11.27 27.62
C SER A 827 8.13 -11.73 26.46
N GLN A 828 9.21 -12.41 26.80
CA GLN A 828 10.15 -12.98 25.85
C GLN A 828 10.66 -14.31 26.40
N ALA A 829 10.67 -15.34 25.58
CA ALA A 829 11.28 -16.64 25.88
C ALA A 829 12.05 -17.14 24.66
N ASN A 830 13.09 -17.93 24.90
CA ASN A 830 13.83 -18.58 23.81
C ASN A 830 14.18 -20.03 24.14
N SER A 831 14.40 -20.82 23.09
CA SER A 831 14.91 -22.20 23.16
C SER A 831 16.06 -22.33 22.16
N PRO A 832 17.25 -22.80 22.59
CA PRO A 832 18.41 -22.91 21.71
C PRO A 832 18.21 -23.99 20.64
N LEU A 833 18.66 -23.69 19.42
CA LEU A 833 18.76 -24.66 18.33
C LEU A 833 20.19 -25.17 18.20
N THR A 834 20.36 -26.39 17.68
CA THR A 834 21.70 -26.97 17.52
C THR A 834 22.39 -26.40 16.28
N ARG A 835 21.64 -26.13 15.21
CA ARG A 835 22.16 -25.62 13.94
C ARG A 835 21.31 -24.49 13.37
N THR A 836 21.97 -23.51 12.75
CA THR A 836 21.30 -22.38 12.10
C THR A 836 20.52 -22.78 10.85
N ASP A 837 20.83 -23.90 10.21
CA ASP A 837 20.14 -24.44 9.04
C ASP A 837 19.19 -25.61 9.36
N GLU A 838 18.90 -25.85 10.65
CA GLU A 838 17.95 -26.87 11.07
C GLU A 838 16.52 -26.49 10.65
N LYS A 839 15.84 -27.38 9.91
CA LYS A 839 14.42 -27.26 9.59
C LYS A 839 13.59 -27.48 10.86
N VAL A 840 12.58 -26.64 11.07
CA VAL A 840 11.69 -26.72 12.24
C VAL A 840 10.23 -26.78 11.81
N TYR A 841 9.40 -27.37 12.66
CA TYR A 841 7.94 -27.36 12.55
C TYR A 841 7.41 -26.54 13.70
N LEU A 842 6.54 -25.58 13.41
CA LEU A 842 6.01 -24.62 14.36
C LEU A 842 4.54 -24.91 14.59
N LYS A 843 4.08 -24.73 15.82
CA LYS A 843 2.68 -24.90 16.20
C LYS A 843 2.26 -23.87 17.23
N VAL A 844 1.05 -23.33 17.05
CA VAL A 844 0.31 -22.58 18.06
C VAL A 844 -1.03 -23.28 18.33
N GLU A 845 -1.36 -23.44 19.61
CA GLU A 845 -2.59 -24.07 20.09
C GLU A 845 -3.35 -23.11 21.00
N GLY A 846 -4.61 -22.83 20.66
CA GLY A 846 -5.54 -22.10 21.51
C GLY A 846 -6.41 -23.03 22.34
N ASP A 847 -6.72 -22.64 23.58
CA ASP A 847 -7.55 -23.41 24.51
C ASP A 847 -8.83 -22.66 24.95
N ASN A 848 -9.69 -23.34 25.70
CA ASN A 848 -10.94 -22.76 26.22
C ASN A 848 -10.71 -21.69 27.30
N ALA A 849 -9.51 -21.61 27.88
CA ALA A 849 -9.11 -20.52 28.77
C ALA A 849 -8.56 -19.32 27.98
N VAL A 850 -8.58 -19.38 26.63
CA VAL A 850 -8.10 -18.36 25.71
C VAL A 850 -6.62 -18.02 25.96
N ASN A 851 -5.82 -19.07 26.20
CA ASN A 851 -4.37 -19.01 26.22
C ASN A 851 -3.79 -19.70 24.98
N TYR A 852 -2.68 -19.17 24.48
CA TYR A 852 -1.97 -19.67 23.30
C TYR A 852 -0.64 -20.30 23.70
N THR A 853 -0.47 -21.58 23.36
CA THR A 853 0.74 -22.35 23.60
C THR A 853 1.54 -22.46 22.32
N PHE A 854 2.82 -22.07 22.35
CA PHE A 854 3.72 -22.09 21.21
C PHE A 854 4.77 -23.19 21.36
N SER A 855 4.87 -24.06 20.37
CA SER A 855 5.78 -25.20 20.41
C SER A 855 6.46 -25.42 19.06
N TYR A 856 7.65 -26.04 19.09
CA TYR A 856 8.34 -26.46 17.88
C TYR A 856 8.79 -27.93 17.94
N SER A 857 9.08 -28.51 16.77
CA SER A 857 9.80 -29.78 16.65
C SER A 857 10.83 -29.72 15.52
N THR A 858 11.88 -30.52 15.60
CA THR A 858 12.89 -30.68 14.53
C THR A 858 12.56 -31.87 13.61
N SER A 859 11.43 -32.54 13.85
CA SER A 859 10.92 -33.64 13.03
C SER A 859 9.39 -33.56 12.98
N PRO A 860 8.73 -33.83 11.83
CA PRO A 860 7.27 -33.73 11.72
C PRO A 860 6.54 -34.77 12.58
N LYS A 861 7.23 -35.84 13.00
CA LYS A 861 6.73 -36.88 13.91
C LYS A 861 7.47 -36.89 15.25
N GLY A 862 8.20 -35.81 15.55
CA GLY A 862 8.98 -35.67 16.77
C GLY A 862 8.15 -35.25 17.98
N ASN A 863 8.80 -35.20 19.13
CA ASN A 863 8.22 -34.55 20.31
C ASN A 863 8.17 -33.03 20.08
N TRP A 864 7.12 -32.40 20.58
CA TRP A 864 6.96 -30.95 20.56
C TRP A 864 7.57 -30.36 21.83
N THR A 865 8.41 -29.33 21.65
CA THR A 865 9.01 -28.55 22.73
C THR A 865 8.30 -27.21 22.83
N GLN A 866 7.65 -26.97 23.96
CA GLN A 866 7.05 -25.66 24.27
C GLN A 866 8.14 -24.62 24.52
N VAL A 867 7.92 -23.39 24.06
CA VAL A 867 8.80 -22.24 24.32
C VAL A 867 8.05 -21.21 25.15
N GLY A 868 8.56 -20.90 26.33
CA GLY A 868 7.90 -19.99 27.28
C GLY A 868 6.62 -20.56 27.89
N ASP A 869 5.97 -19.76 28.73
CA ASP A 869 4.67 -20.08 29.31
C ASP A 869 3.55 -19.76 28.29
N PRO A 870 2.35 -20.37 28.41
CA PRO A 870 1.20 -20.03 27.57
C PRO A 870 0.88 -18.52 27.65
N ALA A 871 0.73 -17.89 26.49
CA ALA A 871 0.44 -16.46 26.40
C ALA A 871 -1.07 -16.21 26.49
N SER A 872 -1.50 -15.26 27.34
CA SER A 872 -2.89 -14.84 27.38
C SER A 872 -3.28 -14.12 26.08
N ALA A 873 -4.40 -14.52 25.46
CA ALA A 873 -4.90 -13.85 24.27
C ALA A 873 -5.46 -12.44 24.56
N ASP A 874 -5.66 -12.08 25.84
CA ASP A 874 -6.07 -10.73 26.24
C ASP A 874 -5.12 -9.66 25.70
N LEU A 875 -3.82 -10.00 25.57
CA LEU A 875 -2.76 -9.12 25.05
C LEU A 875 -3.04 -8.62 23.62
N ILE A 876 -3.84 -9.36 22.85
CA ILE A 876 -4.10 -9.16 21.42
C ILE A 876 -5.61 -9.22 21.11
N SER A 877 -6.43 -8.87 22.09
CA SER A 877 -7.88 -8.77 21.99
C SER A 877 -8.32 -7.36 21.57
N THR A 878 -9.54 -7.23 21.03
CA THR A 878 -10.14 -5.94 20.64
C THR A 878 -10.24 -4.98 21.82
N GLN A 879 -10.62 -5.48 22.99
CA GLN A 879 -10.70 -4.69 24.23
C GLN A 879 -9.34 -4.08 24.63
N THR A 880 -8.22 -4.71 24.26
CA THR A 880 -6.85 -4.26 24.57
C THR A 880 -6.27 -3.40 23.47
N ALA A 881 -6.34 -3.86 22.22
CA ALA A 881 -5.77 -3.16 21.07
C ALA A 881 -6.62 -1.96 20.62
N GLY A 882 -7.93 -1.99 20.92
CA GLY A 882 -8.92 -1.11 20.33
C GLY A 882 -9.19 -1.45 18.86
N GLY A 883 -9.88 -0.55 18.16
CA GLY A 883 -10.12 -0.70 16.73
C GLY A 883 -11.34 -1.55 16.39
N PHE A 884 -11.36 -2.07 15.16
CA PHE A 884 -12.56 -2.66 14.53
C PHE A 884 -12.36 -4.07 13.96
N THR A 885 -11.20 -4.67 14.21
CA THR A 885 -10.71 -5.91 13.61
C THR A 885 -10.71 -7.08 14.60
N GLY A 886 -10.25 -8.25 14.17
CA GLY A 886 -9.96 -9.39 15.03
C GLY A 886 -8.48 -9.78 14.95
N THR A 887 -8.13 -10.90 15.57
CA THR A 887 -6.77 -11.44 15.57
C THR A 887 -6.55 -12.33 14.35
N MET A 888 -5.56 -11.98 13.53
CA MET A 888 -5.01 -12.80 12.47
C MET A 888 -4.06 -13.84 13.04
N VAL A 889 -4.08 -15.07 12.51
CA VAL A 889 -3.01 -16.07 12.67
C VAL A 889 -2.41 -16.38 11.30
N GLY A 890 -1.08 -16.48 11.21
CA GLY A 890 -0.42 -16.66 9.93
C GLY A 890 1.09 -16.81 10.01
N ILE A 891 1.74 -16.67 8.86
CA ILE A 891 3.20 -16.72 8.69
C ILE A 891 3.77 -15.31 8.49
N TYR A 892 5.03 -15.12 8.88
CA TYR A 892 5.73 -13.85 8.82
C TYR A 892 7.23 -14.05 8.61
N ALA A 893 7.86 -13.17 7.83
CA ALA A 893 9.32 -13.10 7.70
C ALA A 893 9.83 -11.66 7.66
N THR A 894 10.91 -11.38 8.39
CA THR A 894 11.63 -10.10 8.36
C THR A 894 13.14 -10.31 8.30
N GLY A 895 13.83 -9.38 7.65
CA GLY A 895 15.28 -9.38 7.51
C GLY A 895 15.86 -8.03 7.94
N GLY A 896 16.97 -8.05 8.68
CA GLY A 896 17.82 -6.87 8.78
C GLY A 896 18.68 -6.76 7.51
N TYR A 897 18.85 -5.56 6.95
CA TYR A 897 19.64 -5.31 5.74
C TYR A 897 20.62 -4.15 5.92
#